data_AF-A0A7W3C976-F1
#
_entry.id   AF-A0A7W3C976-F1
#
_cell.length_a   1.000
_cell.length_b   1.000
_cell.length_c   1.000
_cell.angle_alpha   90.00
_cell.angle_beta   90.00
_cell.angle_gamma   90.00
#
_symmetry.space_group_name_H-M   'P 1'
#
loop_
_entity.id
_entity.type
_entity.pdbx_description
1 polymer ?
#
loop_
_entity_poly.entity_id
_entity_poly.type
_entity_poly.pdbx_seq_one_letter_code
_entity_poly.pdbx_strand_id
1 'polypeptide(L)'
;MSVPNQTPYIIYNANGLTTVFPFEFYIINVNDIQVSINGATVTSGYSVSGAGNVGGGDVIFITPPANGSVVMLERVVPTYRLTDYQDNGDLLAGTLNKDFDRLWMAIQRSFIYLGLALRRPLFGGPFDAEGYRIANIGAPVNPQDAATRNYVDNIALGRVLRVPESSISLVPPLAQRANKILAFNDAGNPIVVLPESGSASDVLIELAKPTGAGLVGTTSGKTVQQEIDAAKQEIDGINDKINFIPQRCTHAANLLADGSAVIIECYGDSTMWGSIPGATTTQDPKNSPAELQTTLNLLFPGLATVRNKALPGTTLHNLLLGLDGGGGTFESRIAASNALVIYCGHCLNDCNSLQSDEVQYKNDLYEFVKIVRKYNKIPVIVTPTLISPTDDGKEYQQKRMPAFIQAQRDVAAEMNVDLVDNFYYSYKTSRMFKVTDIAGDGVHLTQASYQSAGRNLAIPLLEPHFLSKPGDLSGLATSYWKDTITNARAIFKVDSRFGSVLSGDATAVAQNIYYPIVLDNPTDDTTIAFGGLQGTGGGYGVFTYSGANGDVRFSGVIDFKRSNSQDYDALFIPKLCRLGAGLHVLGIMASTGINSLNFTFGGVTLIPRREVGSGYPDGSGRLQSRLICTGDEIRFSAYFAKDATNQVVFSLRGNLYTDSANALVINNSLGVLTMVAGGVTTNIGTLTQSGFQDCRIILSDDRTISVNVGGFSATSTAMGASLPTCYVSSPGVYSVRKP
;
A
#
# COMPACT_ATOMS: atom_id res chain seq x y z
N MET A 1 -36.26 -33.91 -85.01
CA MET A 1 -37.14 -35.04 -84.64
C MET A 1 -37.89 -34.58 -83.42
N SER A 2 -39.22 -34.66 -83.38
CA SER A 2 -40.04 -34.07 -82.31
C SER A 2 -39.94 -34.83 -80.98
N VAL A 3 -39.99 -34.12 -79.86
CA VAL A 3 -39.95 -34.74 -78.51
C VAL A 3 -41.14 -35.69 -78.27
N PRO A 4 -40.90 -36.96 -77.89
CA PRO A 4 -41.96 -37.88 -77.47
C PRO A 4 -42.49 -37.53 -76.07
N ASN A 5 -43.74 -37.91 -75.77
CA ASN A 5 -44.30 -37.75 -74.44
C ASN A 5 -43.68 -38.76 -73.47
N GLN A 6 -42.90 -38.27 -72.51
CA GLN A 6 -42.11 -39.08 -71.58
C GLN A 6 -42.26 -38.56 -70.16
N THR A 7 -42.20 -39.44 -69.17
CA THR A 7 -42.08 -39.05 -67.76
C THR A 7 -40.65 -38.53 -67.54
N PRO A 8 -40.47 -37.23 -67.27
CA PRO A 8 -39.16 -36.59 -67.23
C PRO A 8 -38.44 -36.78 -65.90
N TYR A 9 -38.74 -37.83 -65.13
CA TYR A 9 -38.02 -38.13 -63.90
C TYR A 9 -38.04 -39.63 -63.59
N ILE A 10 -37.08 -40.08 -62.80
CA ILE A 10 -37.03 -41.43 -62.24
C ILE A 10 -36.46 -41.40 -60.82
N ILE A 11 -36.95 -42.30 -59.96
CA ILE A 11 -36.55 -42.40 -58.56
C ILE A 11 -36.02 -43.80 -58.29
N TYR A 12 -34.88 -43.87 -57.61
CA TYR A 12 -34.22 -45.10 -57.18
C TYR A 12 -34.02 -45.11 -55.67
N ASN A 13 -34.05 -46.31 -55.08
CA ASN A 13 -33.56 -46.53 -53.73
C ASN A 13 -32.15 -47.12 -53.82
N ALA A 14 -31.16 -46.40 -53.29
CA ALA A 14 -29.78 -46.84 -53.32
C ALA A 14 -29.53 -47.96 -52.30
N ASN A 15 -28.72 -48.94 -52.68
CA ASN A 15 -28.32 -50.08 -51.84
C ASN A 15 -26.96 -49.88 -51.15
N GLY A 16 -26.31 -48.72 -51.32
CA GLY A 16 -24.98 -48.45 -50.80
C GLY A 16 -23.81 -48.97 -51.65
N LEU A 17 -24.09 -49.63 -52.78
CA LEU A 17 -23.08 -50.28 -53.62
C LEU A 17 -23.12 -49.84 -55.09
N THR A 18 -24.32 -49.63 -55.65
CA THR A 18 -24.49 -49.26 -57.06
C THR A 18 -24.09 -47.80 -57.32
N THR A 19 -23.30 -47.56 -58.37
CA THR A 19 -22.87 -46.20 -58.78
C THR A 19 -23.52 -45.73 -60.08
N VAL A 20 -24.05 -46.62 -60.91
CA VAL A 20 -24.66 -46.28 -62.21
C VAL A 20 -26.18 -46.31 -62.09
N PHE A 21 -26.82 -45.18 -62.43
CA PHE A 21 -28.27 -45.02 -62.39
C PHE A 21 -28.75 -44.52 -63.77
N PRO A 22 -29.41 -45.38 -64.57
CA PRO A 22 -29.91 -44.99 -65.88
C PRO A 22 -31.08 -44.01 -65.79
N PHE A 23 -31.34 -43.27 -66.85
CA PHE A 23 -32.58 -42.52 -67.07
C PHE A 23 -33.07 -42.77 -68.48
N GLU A 24 -34.40 -42.86 -68.65
CA GLU A 24 -35.03 -43.31 -69.91
C GLU A 24 -35.72 -42.17 -70.70
N PHE A 25 -35.39 -40.92 -70.37
CA PHE A 25 -35.98 -39.74 -70.99
C PHE A 25 -34.97 -38.88 -71.73
N TYR A 26 -35.42 -38.24 -72.82
CA TYR A 26 -34.56 -37.45 -73.70
C TYR A 26 -34.05 -36.17 -73.02
N ILE A 27 -32.73 -35.96 -72.95
CA ILE A 27 -32.11 -34.67 -72.59
C ILE A 27 -31.32 -34.09 -73.77
N ILE A 28 -31.41 -32.77 -73.98
CA ILE A 28 -30.76 -32.10 -75.11
C ILE A 28 -29.27 -31.90 -74.81
N ASN A 29 -28.96 -31.44 -73.60
CA ASN A 29 -27.60 -31.29 -73.09
C ASN A 29 -27.44 -32.03 -71.75
N VAL A 30 -26.21 -32.38 -71.38
CA VAL A 30 -25.89 -33.05 -70.11
C VAL A 30 -26.30 -32.24 -68.87
N ASN A 31 -26.42 -30.92 -69.00
CA ASN A 31 -26.84 -30.03 -67.91
C ASN A 31 -28.36 -29.91 -67.78
N ASP A 32 -29.13 -30.50 -68.69
CA ASP A 32 -30.60 -30.46 -68.65
C ASP A 32 -31.17 -31.55 -67.72
N ILE A 33 -30.37 -32.05 -66.78
CA ILE A 33 -30.75 -33.05 -65.77
C ILE A 33 -30.32 -32.57 -64.38
N GLN A 34 -31.21 -32.72 -63.41
CA GLN A 34 -30.97 -32.47 -61.99
C GLN A 34 -30.95 -33.80 -61.24
N VAL A 35 -29.94 -33.96 -60.40
CA VAL A 35 -29.78 -35.13 -59.54
C VAL A 35 -29.99 -34.71 -58.09
N SER A 36 -30.77 -35.49 -57.34
CA SER A 36 -30.99 -35.25 -55.91
C SER A 36 -30.91 -36.53 -55.11
N ILE A 37 -30.40 -36.43 -53.88
CA ILE A 37 -30.30 -37.53 -52.91
C ILE A 37 -31.08 -37.11 -51.66
N ASN A 38 -32.07 -37.91 -51.27
CA ASN A 38 -33.01 -37.62 -50.17
C ASN A 38 -33.65 -36.23 -50.28
N GLY A 39 -33.97 -35.81 -51.52
CA GLY A 39 -34.58 -34.52 -51.82
C GLY A 39 -33.63 -33.33 -51.88
N ALA A 40 -32.35 -33.50 -51.52
CA ALA A 40 -31.34 -32.45 -51.66
C ALA A 40 -30.65 -32.54 -53.03
N THR A 41 -30.66 -31.47 -53.82
CA THR A 41 -29.96 -31.41 -55.10
C THR A 41 -28.45 -31.52 -54.91
N VAL A 42 -27.83 -32.41 -55.69
CA VAL A 42 -26.39 -32.61 -55.71
C VAL A 42 -25.88 -32.11 -57.06
N THR A 43 -24.79 -31.33 -57.05
CA THR A 43 -24.26 -30.68 -58.26
C THR A 43 -22.88 -31.20 -58.68
N SER A 44 -22.30 -32.12 -57.92
CA SER A 44 -20.97 -32.69 -58.16
C SER A 44 -20.86 -34.09 -57.57
N GLY A 45 -19.82 -34.86 -57.93
CA GLY A 45 -19.65 -36.23 -57.45
C GLY A 45 -20.33 -37.28 -58.34
N TYR A 46 -20.84 -36.87 -59.50
CA TYR A 46 -21.33 -37.73 -60.57
C TYR A 46 -21.00 -37.13 -61.95
N SER A 47 -21.08 -37.96 -62.98
CA SER A 47 -21.06 -37.54 -64.39
C SER A 47 -22.32 -38.00 -65.11
N VAL A 48 -22.65 -37.33 -66.21
CA VAL A 48 -23.84 -37.62 -67.04
C VAL A 48 -23.40 -38.00 -68.44
N SER A 49 -23.93 -39.10 -68.96
CA SER A 49 -23.72 -39.57 -70.33
C SER A 49 -25.05 -39.65 -71.09
N GLY A 50 -24.98 -39.80 -72.42
CA GLY A 50 -26.16 -40.02 -73.26
C GLY A 50 -26.97 -38.77 -73.65
N ALA A 51 -26.44 -37.55 -73.46
CA ALA A 51 -27.08 -36.35 -73.99
C ALA A 51 -27.23 -36.40 -75.51
N GLY A 52 -28.40 -36.02 -76.02
CA GLY A 52 -28.75 -36.16 -77.44
C GLY A 52 -29.46 -37.47 -77.79
N ASN A 53 -29.44 -38.49 -76.91
CA ASN A 53 -30.13 -39.75 -77.14
C ASN A 53 -31.58 -39.72 -76.63
N VAL A 54 -32.55 -40.00 -77.50
CA VAL A 54 -33.99 -39.94 -77.16
C VAL A 54 -34.40 -41.00 -76.12
N GLY A 55 -33.70 -42.14 -76.11
CA GLY A 55 -33.90 -43.21 -75.13
C GLY A 55 -33.27 -42.96 -73.75
N GLY A 56 -32.59 -41.82 -73.58
CA GLY A 56 -31.91 -41.45 -72.33
C GLY A 56 -30.46 -41.90 -72.26
N GLY A 57 -29.94 -41.99 -71.04
CA GLY A 57 -28.52 -42.17 -70.73
C GLY A 57 -28.29 -42.54 -69.27
N ASP A 58 -27.08 -42.31 -68.76
CA ASP A 58 -26.71 -42.71 -67.40
C ASP A 58 -26.21 -41.54 -66.55
N VAL A 59 -26.56 -41.58 -65.27
CA VAL A 59 -25.89 -40.81 -64.21
C VAL A 59 -24.98 -41.75 -63.43
N ILE A 60 -23.68 -41.43 -63.39
CA ILE A 60 -22.65 -42.30 -62.81
C ILE A 60 -21.99 -41.57 -61.63
N PHE A 61 -22.21 -42.05 -60.42
CA PHE A 61 -21.60 -41.50 -59.20
C PHE A 61 -20.17 -41.97 -59.00
N ILE A 62 -19.32 -41.07 -58.50
CA ILE A 62 -17.93 -41.36 -58.10
C ILE A 62 -17.91 -42.23 -56.83
N THR A 63 -18.88 -42.03 -55.94
CA THR A 63 -19.06 -42.82 -54.71
C THR A 63 -20.51 -43.27 -54.63
N PRO A 64 -20.79 -44.57 -54.36
CA PRO A 64 -22.15 -45.07 -54.38
C PRO A 64 -23.00 -44.35 -53.31
N PRO A 65 -24.21 -43.89 -53.66
CA PRO A 65 -25.12 -43.30 -52.69
C PRO A 65 -25.43 -44.29 -51.55
N ALA A 66 -25.44 -43.80 -50.32
CA ALA A 66 -25.57 -44.62 -49.11
C ALA A 66 -26.85 -45.48 -49.11
N ASN A 67 -26.78 -46.67 -48.51
CA ASN A 67 -27.90 -47.61 -48.45
C ASN A 67 -29.15 -46.97 -47.80
N GLY A 68 -30.29 -47.11 -48.47
CA GLY A 68 -31.57 -46.52 -48.06
C GLY A 68 -31.77 -45.08 -48.54
N SER A 69 -30.80 -44.45 -49.20
CA SER A 69 -30.98 -43.10 -49.76
C SER A 69 -31.82 -43.14 -51.04
N VAL A 70 -32.71 -42.16 -51.19
CA VAL A 70 -33.54 -41.99 -52.38
C VAL A 70 -32.80 -41.11 -53.38
N VAL A 71 -32.45 -41.65 -54.54
CA VAL A 71 -31.82 -40.92 -55.65
C VAL A 71 -32.90 -40.56 -56.67
N MET A 72 -33.09 -39.28 -56.97
CA MET A 72 -34.01 -38.83 -58.01
C MET A 72 -33.27 -38.09 -59.11
N LEU A 73 -33.53 -38.51 -60.35
CA LEU A 73 -33.03 -37.89 -61.58
C LEU A 73 -34.21 -37.24 -62.29
N GLU A 74 -34.14 -35.94 -62.59
CA GLU A 74 -35.22 -35.18 -63.22
C GLU A 74 -34.68 -34.36 -64.40
N ARG A 75 -35.36 -34.38 -65.55
CA ARG A 75 -35.09 -33.48 -66.68
C ARG A 75 -35.55 -32.07 -66.34
N VAL A 76 -34.58 -31.15 -66.30
CA VAL A 76 -34.78 -29.75 -66.00
C VAL A 76 -34.22 -28.93 -67.14
N VAL A 77 -35.10 -28.48 -68.04
CA VAL A 77 -34.75 -27.57 -69.14
C VAL A 77 -35.02 -26.11 -68.76
N PRO A 78 -34.23 -25.15 -69.27
CA PRO A 78 -34.51 -23.72 -69.09
C PRO A 78 -35.88 -23.35 -69.65
N THR A 79 -36.63 -22.56 -68.89
CA THR A 79 -37.97 -22.05 -69.28
C THR A 79 -37.89 -20.73 -70.07
N TYR A 80 -36.73 -20.45 -70.65
CA TYR A 80 -36.47 -19.31 -71.52
C TYR A 80 -35.68 -19.77 -72.75
N ARG A 81 -35.76 -18.97 -73.81
CA ARG A 81 -35.13 -19.28 -75.09
C ARG A 81 -33.62 -19.05 -75.03
N LEU A 82 -32.85 -20.06 -75.40
CA LEU A 82 -31.37 -19.98 -75.43
C LEU A 82 -30.82 -19.63 -76.80
N THR A 83 -31.61 -19.86 -77.85
CA THR A 83 -31.18 -19.64 -79.22
C THR A 83 -31.63 -18.27 -79.69
N ASP A 84 -30.68 -17.44 -80.13
CA ASP A 84 -30.95 -16.15 -80.77
C ASP A 84 -30.76 -16.25 -82.28
N TYR A 85 -31.86 -16.11 -83.05
CA TYR A 85 -31.80 -16.18 -84.51
C TYR A 85 -31.36 -14.84 -85.08
N GLN A 86 -30.30 -14.88 -85.89
CA GLN A 86 -29.74 -13.71 -86.51
C GLN A 86 -30.56 -13.32 -87.76
N ASP A 87 -30.85 -12.04 -87.93
CA ASP A 87 -31.61 -11.53 -89.08
C ASP A 87 -30.82 -11.68 -90.39
N ASN A 88 -31.46 -12.13 -91.47
CA ASN A 88 -30.84 -12.58 -92.73
C ASN A 88 -29.78 -13.72 -92.62
N GLY A 89 -29.67 -14.41 -91.49
CA GLY A 89 -28.82 -15.61 -91.34
C GLY A 89 -29.51 -16.91 -91.79
N ASP A 90 -28.72 -17.96 -92.04
CA ASP A 90 -29.25 -19.28 -92.41
C ASP A 90 -30.09 -19.90 -91.28
N LEU A 91 -31.35 -20.24 -91.59
CA LEU A 91 -32.23 -20.88 -90.62
C LEU A 91 -32.07 -22.41 -90.65
N LEU A 92 -31.14 -22.91 -89.84
CA LEU A 92 -30.85 -24.34 -89.75
C LEU A 92 -31.93 -25.11 -88.97
N ALA A 93 -32.55 -26.10 -89.61
CA ALA A 93 -33.61 -26.92 -89.01
C ALA A 93 -33.16 -27.66 -87.73
N GLY A 94 -31.88 -28.00 -87.61
CA GLY A 94 -31.33 -28.62 -86.39
C GLY A 94 -31.36 -27.69 -85.17
N THR A 95 -31.13 -26.39 -85.40
CA THR A 95 -31.18 -25.37 -84.36
C THR A 95 -32.63 -25.08 -83.96
N LEU A 96 -33.54 -24.99 -84.94
CA LEU A 96 -34.96 -24.73 -84.69
C LEU A 96 -35.66 -25.84 -83.90
N ASN A 97 -35.42 -27.10 -84.28
CA ASN A 97 -36.05 -28.23 -83.59
C ASN A 97 -35.64 -28.31 -82.11
N LYS A 98 -34.34 -28.17 -81.80
CA LYS A 98 -33.87 -28.18 -80.41
C LYS A 98 -34.50 -27.07 -79.56
N ASP A 99 -34.86 -25.95 -80.18
CA ASP A 99 -35.45 -24.82 -79.48
C ASP A 99 -36.95 -25.04 -79.17
N PHE A 100 -37.72 -25.59 -80.12
CA PHE A 100 -39.11 -26.00 -79.89
C PHE A 100 -39.24 -27.20 -78.96
N ASP A 101 -38.31 -28.15 -79.06
CA ASP A 101 -38.29 -29.33 -78.22
C ASP A 101 -38.18 -28.96 -76.73
N ARG A 102 -37.41 -27.91 -76.39
CA ARG A 102 -37.32 -27.40 -75.01
C ARG A 102 -38.66 -26.92 -74.46
N LEU A 103 -39.48 -26.25 -75.28
CA LEU A 103 -40.78 -25.75 -74.82
C LEU A 103 -41.72 -26.89 -74.43
N TRP A 104 -41.77 -27.94 -75.25
CA TRP A 104 -42.59 -29.11 -74.95
C TRP A 104 -42.11 -29.87 -73.71
N MET A 105 -40.79 -29.98 -73.52
CA MET A 105 -40.23 -30.58 -72.31
C MET A 105 -40.57 -29.78 -71.05
N ALA A 106 -40.55 -28.44 -71.11
CA ALA A 106 -40.90 -27.58 -69.98
C ALA A 106 -42.39 -27.71 -69.59
N ILE A 107 -43.28 -27.86 -70.58
CA ILE A 107 -44.72 -28.05 -70.35
C ILE A 107 -45.01 -29.40 -69.70
N GLN A 108 -44.40 -30.49 -70.19
CA GLN A 108 -44.57 -31.82 -69.60
C GLN A 108 -44.17 -31.84 -68.13
N ARG A 109 -43.08 -31.16 -67.76
CA ARG A 109 -42.65 -31.00 -66.37
C ARG A 109 -43.70 -30.30 -65.51
N SER A 110 -44.31 -29.22 -66.01
CA SER A 110 -45.26 -28.41 -65.26
C SER A 110 -46.54 -29.17 -64.88
N PHE A 111 -47.03 -30.06 -65.74
CA PHE A 111 -48.23 -30.85 -65.45
C PHE A 111 -48.05 -31.85 -64.29
N ILE A 112 -46.83 -32.34 -64.07
CA ILE A 112 -46.54 -33.26 -62.96
C ILE A 112 -46.69 -32.54 -61.61
N TYR A 113 -46.11 -31.35 -61.48
CA TYR A 113 -46.21 -30.57 -60.24
C TYR A 113 -47.63 -30.12 -59.95
N LEU A 114 -48.41 -29.79 -61.00
CA LEU A 114 -49.83 -29.52 -60.80
C LEU A 114 -50.51 -30.74 -60.16
N GLY A 115 -50.11 -31.97 -60.55
CA GLY A 115 -50.61 -33.26 -60.04
C GLY A 115 -50.44 -33.47 -58.54
N LEU A 116 -49.56 -32.70 -57.89
CA LEU A 116 -49.26 -32.80 -56.46
C LEU A 116 -49.93 -31.71 -55.62
N ALA A 117 -50.73 -30.83 -56.23
CA ALA A 117 -51.42 -29.74 -55.54
C ALA A 117 -52.80 -30.17 -55.01
N LEU A 118 -53.30 -29.49 -53.96
CA LEU A 118 -54.68 -29.66 -53.49
C LEU A 118 -55.65 -29.04 -54.50
N ARG A 119 -56.58 -29.83 -55.02
CA ARG A 119 -57.51 -29.38 -56.06
C ARG A 119 -58.96 -29.65 -55.71
N ARG A 120 -59.84 -28.99 -56.45
CA ARG A 120 -61.27 -29.23 -56.41
C ARG A 120 -61.68 -30.12 -57.58
N PRO A 121 -62.64 -31.04 -57.42
CA PRO A 121 -63.20 -31.81 -58.52
C PRO A 121 -63.83 -30.92 -59.60
N LEU A 122 -63.67 -31.34 -60.87
CA LEU A 122 -64.04 -30.55 -62.04
C LEU A 122 -65.54 -30.15 -62.07
N PHE A 123 -66.41 -31.01 -61.57
CA PHE A 123 -67.87 -30.79 -61.58
C PHE A 123 -68.43 -30.19 -60.27
N GLY A 124 -67.56 -29.76 -59.35
CA GLY A 124 -67.95 -29.13 -58.08
C GLY A 124 -67.74 -29.99 -56.84
N GLY A 125 -67.64 -29.35 -55.67
CA GLY A 125 -67.34 -29.99 -54.38
C GLY A 125 -66.31 -29.21 -53.56
N PRO A 126 -65.99 -29.66 -52.33
CA PRO A 126 -64.88 -29.11 -51.55
C PRO A 126 -63.53 -29.46 -52.18
N PHE A 127 -62.46 -28.84 -51.69
CA PHE A 127 -61.10 -29.30 -52.00
C PHE A 127 -60.89 -30.71 -51.44
N ASP A 128 -60.31 -31.60 -52.25
CA ASP A 128 -60.07 -32.99 -51.89
C ASP A 128 -58.56 -33.26 -51.85
N ALA A 129 -58.10 -33.82 -50.74
CA ALA A 129 -56.72 -34.24 -50.53
C ALA A 129 -56.48 -35.69 -50.93
N GLU A 130 -57.51 -36.38 -51.46
CA GLU A 130 -57.47 -37.77 -51.91
C GLU A 130 -56.96 -38.75 -50.82
N GLY A 131 -57.23 -38.42 -49.56
CA GLY A 131 -56.80 -39.20 -48.39
C GLY A 131 -55.37 -38.93 -47.90
N TYR A 132 -54.61 -38.04 -48.57
CA TYR A 132 -53.28 -37.63 -48.11
C TYR A 132 -53.36 -36.65 -46.94
N ARG A 133 -52.36 -36.73 -46.04
CA ARG A 133 -52.27 -35.87 -44.86
C ARG A 133 -51.96 -34.42 -45.26
N ILE A 134 -52.79 -33.49 -44.80
CA ILE A 134 -52.50 -32.05 -44.81
C ILE A 134 -51.82 -31.66 -43.49
N ALA A 135 -50.66 -31.02 -43.55
CA ALA A 135 -49.88 -30.61 -42.38
C ALA A 135 -49.29 -29.20 -42.58
N ASN A 136 -48.89 -28.55 -41.49
CA ASN A 136 -48.26 -27.23 -41.47
C ASN A 136 -49.15 -26.07 -41.98
N ILE A 137 -50.45 -26.16 -41.77
CA ILE A 137 -51.38 -25.03 -41.94
C ILE A 137 -51.34 -24.12 -40.71
N GLY A 138 -51.68 -22.84 -40.89
CA GLY A 138 -51.74 -21.86 -39.79
C GLY A 138 -52.87 -22.15 -38.79
N ALA A 139 -52.88 -21.42 -37.65
CA ALA A 139 -53.98 -21.48 -36.71
C ALA A 139 -55.26 -20.86 -37.33
N PRO A 140 -56.45 -21.43 -37.04
CA PRO A 140 -57.70 -20.89 -37.55
C PRO A 140 -57.99 -19.51 -36.93
N VAL A 141 -58.46 -18.56 -37.74
CA VAL A 141 -58.79 -17.19 -37.30
C VAL A 141 -60.30 -16.97 -37.34
N ASN A 142 -60.96 -17.46 -38.40
CA ASN A 142 -62.40 -17.39 -38.56
C ASN A 142 -63.08 -18.74 -38.26
N PRO A 143 -64.40 -18.75 -37.97
CA PRO A 143 -65.10 -19.95 -37.52
C PRO A 143 -65.12 -21.12 -38.53
N GLN A 144 -64.92 -20.86 -39.83
CA GLN A 144 -64.91 -21.89 -40.88
C GLN A 144 -63.50 -22.33 -41.30
N ASP A 145 -62.46 -21.81 -40.67
CA ASP A 145 -61.09 -22.18 -40.99
C ASP A 145 -60.77 -23.60 -40.52
N ALA A 146 -59.92 -24.31 -41.28
CA ALA A 146 -59.43 -25.61 -40.86
C ALA A 146 -58.51 -25.47 -39.64
N ALA A 147 -58.78 -26.23 -38.57
CA ALA A 147 -57.98 -26.19 -37.35
C ALA A 147 -56.90 -27.29 -37.33
N THR A 148 -55.68 -26.94 -36.91
CA THR A 148 -54.68 -27.97 -36.61
C THR A 148 -55.05 -28.72 -35.34
N ARG A 149 -54.67 -29.99 -35.25
CA ARG A 149 -54.83 -30.77 -34.02
C ARG A 149 -54.16 -30.08 -32.81
N ASN A 150 -53.00 -29.46 -33.00
CA ASN A 150 -52.32 -28.70 -31.95
C ASN A 150 -53.15 -27.51 -31.43
N TYR A 151 -53.87 -26.82 -32.31
CA TYR A 151 -54.77 -25.74 -31.89
C TYR A 151 -55.92 -26.29 -31.05
N VAL A 152 -56.56 -27.40 -31.49
CA VAL A 152 -57.67 -28.04 -30.76
C VAL A 152 -57.23 -28.61 -29.41
N ASP A 153 -56.07 -29.29 -29.35
CA ASP A 153 -55.54 -29.90 -28.12
C ASP A 153 -55.09 -28.84 -27.08
N ASN A 154 -54.76 -27.61 -27.52
CA ASN A 154 -54.39 -26.48 -26.64
C ASN A 154 -55.55 -25.54 -26.28
N ILE A 155 -56.76 -25.76 -26.81
CA ILE A 155 -57.96 -25.12 -26.24
C ILE A 155 -58.17 -25.74 -24.86
N ALA A 156 -57.90 -24.94 -23.84
CA ALA A 156 -57.74 -25.39 -22.46
C ALA A 156 -58.97 -26.14 -21.91
N LEU A 157 -58.86 -27.46 -21.79
CA LEU A 157 -59.62 -28.27 -20.83
C LEU A 157 -59.17 -28.03 -19.37
N GLY A 158 -58.35 -27.01 -19.12
CA GLY A 158 -57.54 -26.79 -17.91
C GLY A 158 -58.27 -26.22 -16.68
N ARG A 159 -59.60 -26.31 -16.59
CA ARG A 159 -60.37 -25.92 -15.39
C ARG A 159 -61.53 -26.88 -15.07
N VAL A 160 -61.37 -28.19 -15.28
CA VAL A 160 -62.45 -29.15 -15.05
C VAL A 160 -61.98 -30.34 -14.22
N LEU A 161 -62.71 -30.64 -13.14
CA LEU A 161 -62.60 -31.90 -12.41
C LEU A 161 -63.47 -32.92 -13.16
N ARG A 162 -62.85 -33.95 -13.75
CA ARG A 162 -63.57 -34.95 -14.54
C ARG A 162 -64.15 -36.02 -13.62
N VAL A 163 -65.47 -36.15 -13.64
CA VAL A 163 -66.25 -37.14 -12.88
C VAL A 163 -67.17 -37.89 -13.85
N PRO A 164 -67.53 -39.15 -13.57
CA PRO A 164 -68.42 -39.93 -14.43
C PRO A 164 -69.89 -39.45 -14.40
N GLU A 165 -70.29 -38.69 -13.38
CA GLU A 165 -71.61 -38.07 -13.26
C GLU A 165 -71.77 -36.89 -14.24
N SER A 166 -73.02 -36.56 -14.59
CA SER A 166 -73.34 -35.49 -15.54
C SER A 166 -72.90 -34.10 -15.07
N SER A 167 -72.84 -33.86 -13.76
CA SER A 167 -72.22 -32.68 -13.14
C SER A 167 -71.97 -32.89 -11.65
N ILE A 168 -71.06 -32.11 -11.08
CA ILE A 168 -70.84 -31.95 -9.64
C ILE A 168 -70.92 -30.47 -9.27
N SER A 169 -71.12 -30.19 -7.97
CA SER A 169 -71.09 -28.82 -7.46
C SER A 169 -69.72 -28.16 -7.64
N LEU A 170 -69.70 -26.82 -7.69
CA LEU A 170 -68.45 -26.04 -7.77
C LEU A 170 -67.55 -26.32 -6.56
N VAL A 171 -66.24 -26.33 -6.79
CA VAL A 171 -65.26 -26.37 -5.69
C VAL A 171 -65.42 -25.14 -4.78
N PRO A 172 -65.21 -25.27 -3.45
CA PRO A 172 -65.36 -24.15 -2.51
C PRO A 172 -64.55 -22.88 -2.89
N PRO A 173 -65.05 -21.67 -2.58
CA PRO A 173 -64.41 -20.40 -2.94
C PRO A 173 -63.05 -20.20 -2.24
N LEU A 174 -62.18 -19.34 -2.80
CA LEU A 174 -60.79 -19.10 -2.36
C LEU A 174 -60.64 -19.00 -0.83
N ALA A 175 -61.50 -18.22 -0.18
CA ALA A 175 -61.47 -17.99 1.27
C ALA A 175 -61.65 -19.27 2.10
N GLN A 176 -62.32 -20.29 1.57
CA GLN A 176 -62.56 -21.56 2.25
C GLN A 176 -61.53 -22.64 1.89
N ARG A 177 -60.94 -22.59 0.69
CA ARG A 177 -60.00 -23.59 0.16
C ARG A 177 -58.52 -23.26 0.38
N ALA A 178 -58.18 -22.05 0.83
CA ALA A 178 -56.80 -21.70 1.14
C ALA A 178 -56.22 -22.65 2.20
N ASN A 179 -55.05 -23.22 1.92
CA ASN A 179 -54.30 -24.13 2.80
C ASN A 179 -55.02 -25.45 3.18
N LYS A 180 -55.87 -25.99 2.30
CA LYS A 180 -56.62 -27.25 2.51
C LYS A 180 -56.51 -28.20 1.31
N ILE A 181 -56.75 -29.50 1.55
CA ILE A 181 -56.80 -30.55 0.52
C ILE A 181 -58.21 -30.64 -0.07
N LEU A 182 -58.31 -30.86 -1.39
CA LEU A 182 -59.57 -31.14 -2.08
C LEU A 182 -60.01 -32.59 -1.81
N ALA A 183 -61.22 -32.76 -1.27
CA ALA A 183 -61.83 -34.05 -0.96
C ALA A 183 -63.28 -34.09 -1.47
N PHE A 184 -64.02 -35.17 -1.19
CA PHE A 184 -65.44 -35.30 -1.53
C PHE A 184 -66.26 -35.70 -0.30
N ASN A 185 -67.47 -35.17 -0.16
CA ASN A 185 -68.39 -35.62 0.88
C ASN A 185 -69.10 -36.93 0.49
N ASP A 186 -69.96 -37.43 1.38
CA ASP A 186 -70.78 -38.62 1.19
C ASP A 186 -71.74 -38.55 -0.03
N ALA A 187 -72.07 -37.34 -0.50
CA ALA A 187 -72.83 -37.09 -1.71
C ALA A 187 -71.97 -36.93 -2.98
N GLY A 188 -70.65 -37.15 -2.91
CA GLY A 188 -69.73 -37.05 -4.05
C GLY A 188 -69.44 -35.61 -4.50
N ASN A 189 -69.83 -34.59 -3.71
CA ASN A 189 -69.55 -33.19 -4.04
C ASN A 189 -68.16 -32.76 -3.54
N PRO A 190 -67.42 -31.92 -4.29
CA PRO A 190 -66.12 -31.43 -3.86
C PRO A 190 -66.21 -30.60 -2.58
N ILE A 191 -65.41 -30.96 -1.58
CA ILE A 191 -65.21 -30.22 -0.32
C ILE A 191 -63.72 -29.97 -0.09
N VAL A 192 -63.38 -29.21 0.95
CA VAL A 192 -61.98 -28.97 1.35
C VAL A 192 -61.76 -29.35 2.81
N VAL A 193 -60.72 -30.12 3.07
CA VAL A 193 -60.38 -30.67 4.38
C VAL A 193 -58.95 -30.29 4.79
N LEU A 194 -58.63 -30.33 6.08
CA LEU A 194 -57.25 -30.14 6.53
C LEU A 194 -56.39 -31.34 6.08
N PRO A 195 -55.09 -31.15 5.76
CA PRO A 195 -54.18 -32.25 5.47
C PRO A 195 -54.12 -33.26 6.63
N GLU A 196 -54.12 -34.54 6.32
CA GLU A 196 -53.79 -35.57 7.31
C GLU A 196 -52.30 -35.50 7.63
N SER A 197 -51.98 -35.54 8.94
CA SER A 197 -50.61 -35.48 9.47
C SER A 197 -49.71 -36.52 8.79
N GLY A 198 -48.64 -36.09 8.14
CA GLY A 198 -47.65 -36.97 7.50
C GLY A 198 -47.79 -37.18 5.98
N SER A 199 -48.69 -36.47 5.29
CA SER A 199 -48.76 -36.49 3.82
C SER A 199 -47.59 -35.73 3.16
N ALA A 200 -47.24 -36.06 1.91
CA ALA A 200 -46.19 -35.33 1.17
C ALA A 200 -46.50 -33.83 1.00
N SER A 201 -47.78 -33.44 1.01
CA SER A 201 -48.20 -32.04 1.01
C SER A 201 -47.94 -31.36 2.36
N ASP A 202 -48.16 -32.07 3.47
CA ASP A 202 -47.85 -31.62 4.83
C ASP A 202 -46.35 -31.38 4.99
N VAL A 203 -45.51 -32.31 4.53
CA VAL A 203 -44.04 -32.16 4.53
C VAL A 203 -43.59 -30.94 3.73
N LEU A 204 -44.14 -30.70 2.53
CA LEU A 204 -43.77 -29.53 1.72
C LEU A 204 -44.21 -28.21 2.37
N ILE A 205 -45.36 -28.19 3.04
CA ILE A 205 -45.85 -27.01 3.79
C ILE A 205 -44.96 -26.75 5.01
N GLU A 206 -44.61 -27.79 5.79
CA GLU A 206 -43.71 -27.68 6.94
C GLU A 206 -42.29 -27.23 6.53
N LEU A 207 -41.76 -27.75 5.42
CA LEU A 207 -40.45 -27.36 4.88
C LEU A 207 -40.43 -25.92 4.33
N ALA A 208 -41.57 -25.37 3.90
CA ALA A 208 -41.68 -24.01 3.42
C ALA A 208 -41.82 -22.95 4.53
N LYS A 209 -42.03 -23.36 5.79
CA LYS A 209 -42.07 -22.45 6.95
C LYS A 209 -40.68 -21.89 7.27
N PRO A 210 -40.58 -20.76 8.00
CA PRO A 210 -39.29 -20.28 8.54
C PRO A 210 -38.56 -21.31 9.41
N THR A 211 -39.29 -22.26 10.01
CA THR A 211 -38.74 -23.37 10.79
C THR A 211 -38.35 -24.59 9.96
N GLY A 212 -38.59 -24.59 8.65
CA GLY A 212 -38.40 -25.72 7.76
C GLY A 212 -36.96 -26.21 7.67
N ALA A 213 -35.98 -25.30 7.76
CA ALA A 213 -34.56 -25.66 7.85
C ALA A 213 -34.24 -26.49 9.11
N GLY A 214 -35.02 -26.35 10.18
CA GLY A 214 -34.94 -27.16 11.40
C GLY A 214 -35.52 -28.57 11.25
N LEU A 215 -36.17 -28.88 10.13
CA LEU A 215 -36.80 -30.17 9.85
C LEU A 215 -36.03 -31.00 8.81
N VAL A 216 -34.99 -30.44 8.18
CA VAL A 216 -34.15 -31.13 7.20
C VAL A 216 -32.84 -31.56 7.85
N GLY A 217 -32.62 -32.86 8.00
CA GLY A 217 -31.35 -33.41 8.46
C GLY A 217 -30.26 -33.35 7.39
N THR A 218 -29.00 -33.24 7.81
CA THR A 218 -27.81 -33.33 6.96
C THR A 218 -27.04 -34.62 7.25
N THR A 219 -26.04 -34.93 6.44
CA THR A 219 -25.17 -36.12 6.62
C THR A 219 -24.31 -36.05 7.88
N SER A 220 -24.21 -34.90 8.55
CA SER A 220 -23.49 -34.73 9.81
C SER A 220 -24.32 -35.11 11.05
N GLY A 221 -25.61 -35.44 10.88
CA GLY A 221 -26.55 -35.70 11.96
C GLY A 221 -27.16 -34.44 12.59
N LYS A 222 -26.87 -33.25 12.04
CA LYS A 222 -27.50 -31.97 12.39
C LYS A 222 -28.66 -31.63 11.45
N THR A 223 -29.41 -30.58 11.76
CA THR A 223 -30.37 -29.98 10.82
C THR A 223 -29.71 -28.90 9.96
N VAL A 224 -30.31 -28.55 8.82
CA VAL A 224 -29.84 -27.44 7.96
C VAL A 224 -29.79 -26.13 8.76
N GLN A 225 -30.74 -25.89 9.67
CA GLN A 225 -30.69 -24.72 10.56
C GLN A 225 -29.46 -24.73 11.48
N GLN A 226 -29.13 -25.87 12.08
CA GLN A 226 -27.96 -25.99 12.96
C GLN A 226 -26.63 -25.80 12.22
N GLU A 227 -26.55 -26.22 10.95
CA GLU A 227 -25.36 -25.96 10.12
C GLU A 227 -25.25 -24.50 9.70
N ILE A 228 -26.38 -23.84 9.39
CA ILE A 228 -26.42 -22.40 9.12
C ILE A 228 -25.99 -21.60 10.36
N ASP A 229 -26.47 -21.96 11.55
CA ASP A 229 -26.11 -21.30 12.80
C ASP A 229 -24.62 -21.48 13.12
N ALA A 230 -24.07 -22.68 12.87
CA ALA A 230 -22.64 -22.96 13.04
C ALA A 230 -21.78 -22.16 12.03
N ALA A 231 -22.18 -22.12 10.76
CA ALA A 231 -21.50 -21.32 9.75
C ALA A 231 -21.56 -19.83 10.08
N LYS A 232 -22.68 -19.34 10.61
CA LYS A 232 -22.81 -17.96 11.09
C LYS A 232 -21.85 -17.67 12.25
N GLN A 233 -21.74 -18.55 13.25
CA GLN A 233 -20.76 -18.40 14.32
C GLN A 233 -19.31 -18.39 13.81
N GLU A 234 -18.99 -19.22 12.81
CA GLU A 234 -17.67 -19.24 12.19
C GLU A 234 -17.38 -17.94 11.43
N ILE A 235 -18.36 -17.44 10.67
CA ILE A 235 -18.28 -16.15 9.97
C ILE A 235 -18.16 -14.99 10.97
N ASP A 236 -18.93 -14.98 12.05
CA ASP A 236 -18.84 -13.98 13.13
C ASP A 236 -17.45 -14.02 13.78
N GLY A 237 -16.91 -15.22 14.05
CA GLY A 237 -15.54 -15.39 14.54
C GLY A 237 -14.45 -14.97 13.54
N ILE A 238 -14.70 -15.08 12.24
CA ILE A 238 -13.82 -14.53 11.18
C ILE A 238 -13.93 -13.00 11.16
N ASN A 239 -15.12 -12.43 11.26
CA ASN A 239 -15.33 -10.98 11.31
C ASN A 239 -14.68 -10.34 12.54
N ASP A 240 -14.75 -10.99 13.70
CA ASP A 240 -14.05 -10.55 14.92
C ASP A 240 -12.53 -10.55 14.72
N LYS A 241 -11.98 -11.54 13.99
CA LYS A 241 -10.56 -11.58 13.62
C LYS A 241 -10.17 -10.52 12.59
N ILE A 242 -11.05 -10.22 11.64
CA ILE A 242 -10.84 -9.18 10.60
C ILE A 242 -10.89 -7.78 11.20
N ASN A 243 -11.77 -7.53 12.17
CA ASN A 243 -11.82 -6.26 12.91
C ASN A 243 -10.63 -6.06 13.88
N PHE A 244 -9.84 -7.11 14.12
CA PHE A 244 -8.63 -7.08 14.92
C PHE A 244 -7.39 -6.90 14.04
N ILE A 245 -7.30 -5.80 13.30
CA ILE A 245 -5.98 -5.32 12.85
C ILE A 245 -5.23 -4.98 14.15
N PRO A 246 -4.13 -5.66 14.50
CA PRO A 246 -3.49 -5.43 15.79
C PRO A 246 -3.07 -3.97 15.90
N GLN A 247 -3.60 -3.28 16.91
CA GLN A 247 -3.28 -1.88 17.13
C GLN A 247 -1.78 -1.74 17.44
N ARG A 248 -1.16 -0.75 16.83
CA ARG A 248 0.22 -0.33 17.04
C ARG A 248 0.25 1.02 17.75
N CYS A 249 1.42 1.42 18.23
CA CYS A 249 1.60 2.71 18.90
C CYS A 249 1.23 3.92 18.02
N THR A 250 1.15 3.76 16.70
CA THR A 250 0.55 4.78 15.81
C THR A 250 -0.88 5.15 16.22
N HIS A 251 -1.68 4.21 16.74
CA HIS A 251 -2.99 4.51 17.29
C HIS A 251 -2.89 5.41 18.53
N ALA A 252 -2.00 5.08 19.46
CA ALA A 252 -1.77 5.90 20.65
C ALA A 252 -1.17 7.28 20.30
N ALA A 253 -0.31 7.36 19.29
CA ALA A 253 0.25 8.60 18.77
C ALA A 253 -0.85 9.52 18.22
N ASN A 254 -1.79 8.98 17.43
CA ASN A 254 -2.94 9.73 16.93
C ASN A 254 -3.82 10.26 18.06
N LEU A 255 -4.11 9.42 19.07
CA LEU A 255 -4.88 9.86 20.24
C LEU A 255 -4.20 11.03 20.96
N LEU A 256 -2.88 10.96 21.17
CA LEU A 256 -2.12 12.05 21.79
C LEU A 256 -2.14 13.33 20.93
N ALA A 257 -1.99 13.20 19.60
CA ALA A 257 -2.06 14.32 18.67
C ALA A 257 -3.45 14.98 18.64
N ASP A 258 -4.51 14.20 18.80
CA ASP A 258 -5.91 14.65 18.87
C ASP A 258 -6.30 15.23 20.25
N GLY A 259 -5.37 15.27 21.20
CA GLY A 259 -5.61 15.82 22.53
C GLY A 259 -6.22 14.84 23.53
N SER A 260 -6.26 13.54 23.21
CA SER A 260 -6.76 12.49 24.09
C SER A 260 -5.68 12.01 25.06
N ALA A 261 -6.10 11.65 26.28
CA ALA A 261 -5.19 11.12 27.28
C ALA A 261 -4.83 9.66 27.00
N VAL A 262 -3.55 9.30 27.16
CA VAL A 262 -3.04 7.93 27.01
C VAL A 262 -2.29 7.51 28.27
N ILE A 263 -2.62 6.32 28.77
CA ILE A 263 -1.95 5.69 29.91
C ILE A 263 -1.02 4.59 29.39
N ILE A 264 0.22 4.60 29.87
CA ILE A 264 1.29 3.67 29.48
C ILE A 264 1.79 2.96 30.73
N GLU A 265 1.95 1.64 30.65
CA GLU A 265 2.56 0.84 31.72
C GLU A 265 3.83 0.17 31.22
N CYS A 266 4.93 0.37 31.95
CA CYS A 266 6.24 -0.20 31.64
C CYS A 266 6.54 -1.37 32.57
N TYR A 267 6.46 -2.59 32.05
CA TYR A 267 6.91 -3.81 32.73
C TYR A 267 8.35 -4.12 32.32
N GLY A 268 9.12 -4.72 33.22
CA GLY A 268 10.50 -5.09 32.99
C GLY A 268 11.20 -5.51 34.28
N ASP A 269 12.50 -5.69 34.17
CA ASP A 269 13.36 -6.11 35.28
C ASP A 269 14.00 -4.92 36.03
N SER A 270 15.14 -5.15 36.67
CA SER A 270 15.89 -4.14 37.44
C SER A 270 16.35 -2.96 36.60
N THR A 271 16.53 -3.15 35.28
CA THR A 271 16.91 -2.07 34.38
C THR A 271 15.71 -1.19 34.04
N MET A 272 14.56 -1.75 33.66
CA MET A 272 13.34 -0.95 33.44
C MET A 272 12.85 -0.28 34.75
N TRP A 273 13.03 -0.96 35.89
CA TRP A 273 12.74 -0.38 37.21
C TRP A 273 13.61 0.84 37.48
N GLY A 274 14.88 0.81 37.06
CA GLY A 274 15.81 1.92 37.21
C GLY A 274 16.74 1.75 38.40
N SER A 275 17.28 0.55 38.62
CA SER A 275 18.20 0.30 39.73
C SER A 275 19.47 1.15 39.61
N ILE A 276 19.88 1.80 40.70
CA ILE A 276 21.12 2.59 40.69
C ILE A 276 22.33 1.63 40.63
N PRO A 277 23.34 1.88 39.77
CA PRO A 277 24.56 1.08 39.72
C PRO A 277 25.22 0.95 41.11
N GLY A 278 25.46 -0.28 41.55
CA GLY A 278 26.02 -0.58 42.87
C GLY A 278 25.07 -0.39 44.08
N ALA A 279 23.83 0.06 43.85
CA ALA A 279 22.79 0.20 44.86
C ALA A 279 21.44 -0.34 44.33
N THR A 280 21.42 -1.63 43.99
CA THR A 280 20.37 -2.27 43.17
C THR A 280 18.98 -2.32 43.79
N THR A 281 18.84 -2.03 45.07
CA THR A 281 17.56 -1.91 45.78
C THR A 281 17.02 -0.48 45.83
N THR A 282 17.75 0.49 45.25
CA THR A 282 17.35 1.89 45.18
C THR A 282 17.00 2.26 43.75
N GLN A 283 15.86 2.92 43.57
CA GLN A 283 15.37 3.37 42.28
C GLN A 283 15.94 4.76 41.95
N ASP A 284 16.51 4.90 40.74
CA ASP A 284 16.85 6.19 40.17
C ASP A 284 15.56 6.95 39.81
N PRO A 285 15.32 8.16 40.34
CA PRO A 285 14.12 8.95 40.00
C PRO A 285 14.07 9.40 38.53
N LYS A 286 15.20 9.31 37.80
CA LYS A 286 15.33 9.63 36.38
C LYS A 286 15.55 8.36 35.53
N ASN A 287 14.91 7.27 35.95
CA ASN A 287 14.84 6.00 35.20
C ASN A 287 14.14 6.14 33.83
N SER A 288 14.21 5.08 33.01
CA SER A 288 13.67 5.09 31.64
C SER A 288 12.17 5.44 31.57
N PRO A 289 11.26 4.84 32.38
CA PRO A 289 9.86 5.28 32.42
C PRO A 289 9.66 6.75 32.85
N ALA A 290 10.44 7.27 33.80
CA ALA A 290 10.36 8.68 34.21
C ALA A 290 10.80 9.64 33.10
N GLU A 291 11.82 9.27 32.32
CA GLU A 291 12.23 10.06 31.16
C GLU A 291 11.23 9.93 30.00
N LEU A 292 10.59 8.77 29.79
CA LEU A 292 9.47 8.63 28.85
C LEU A 292 8.34 9.61 29.21
N GLN A 293 7.96 9.69 30.49
CA GLN A 293 6.98 10.65 30.98
C GLN A 293 7.39 12.09 30.68
N THR A 294 8.67 12.42 30.94
CA THR A 294 9.22 13.77 30.69
C THR A 294 9.16 14.10 29.20
N THR A 295 9.59 13.18 28.34
CA THR A 295 9.62 13.32 26.88
C THR A 295 8.22 13.55 26.32
N LEU A 296 7.26 12.71 26.71
CA LEU A 296 5.87 12.84 26.26
C LEU A 296 5.21 14.11 26.81
N ASN A 297 5.54 14.55 28.03
CA ASN A 297 4.97 15.77 28.60
C ASN A 297 5.50 17.05 27.94
N LEU A 298 6.71 17.03 27.35
CA LEU A 298 7.21 18.14 26.53
C LEU A 298 6.39 18.32 25.24
N LEU A 299 5.99 17.20 24.63
CA LEU A 299 5.34 17.18 23.32
C LEU A 299 3.80 17.19 23.41
N PHE A 300 3.27 16.55 24.45
CA PHE A 300 1.84 16.41 24.77
C PHE A 300 1.58 16.75 26.26
N PRO A 301 1.69 18.03 26.66
CA PRO A 301 1.58 18.43 28.07
C PRO A 301 0.28 17.94 28.72
N GLY A 302 0.40 17.12 29.77
CA GLY A 302 -0.73 16.59 30.53
C GLY A 302 -1.55 15.46 29.89
N LEU A 303 -1.17 14.98 28.69
CA LEU A 303 -1.95 13.95 27.97
C LEU A 303 -1.41 12.53 28.17
N ALA A 304 -0.12 12.37 28.47
CA ALA A 304 0.46 11.05 28.73
C ALA A 304 0.66 10.80 30.23
N THR A 305 0.26 9.63 30.71
CA THR A 305 0.58 9.13 32.05
C THR A 305 1.37 7.82 31.95
N VAL A 306 2.62 7.83 32.39
CA VAL A 306 3.50 6.65 32.40
C VAL A 306 3.59 6.08 33.81
N ARG A 307 3.37 4.78 33.94
CA ARG A 307 3.46 4.05 35.21
C ARG A 307 4.57 3.01 35.11
N ASN A 308 5.56 3.12 35.99
CA ASN A 308 6.58 2.09 36.12
C ASN A 308 6.01 0.89 36.89
N LYS A 309 5.88 -0.25 36.22
CA LYS A 309 5.40 -1.54 36.75
C LYS A 309 6.51 -2.59 36.79
N ALA A 310 7.75 -2.21 36.48
CA ALA A 310 8.89 -3.10 36.50
C ALA A 310 9.26 -3.51 37.92
N LEU A 311 9.84 -4.69 38.08
CA LEU A 311 10.28 -5.24 39.36
C LEU A 311 11.71 -5.78 39.22
N PRO A 312 12.64 -5.48 40.13
CA PRO A 312 14.00 -6.01 40.05
C PRO A 312 14.05 -7.54 40.12
N GLY A 313 14.98 -8.14 39.37
CA GLY A 313 15.32 -9.56 39.47
C GLY A 313 14.34 -10.55 38.81
N THR A 314 13.22 -10.10 38.23
CA THR A 314 12.27 -10.99 37.57
C THR A 314 12.65 -11.32 36.12
N THR A 315 12.21 -12.49 35.65
CA THR A 315 12.20 -12.93 34.24
C THR A 315 10.83 -12.66 33.62
N LEU A 316 10.71 -12.74 32.28
CA LEU A 316 9.42 -12.64 31.62
C LEU A 316 8.48 -13.79 32.04
N HIS A 317 9.05 -15.00 32.18
CA HIS A 317 8.31 -16.18 32.62
C HIS A 317 7.66 -15.98 33.99
N ASN A 318 8.42 -15.43 34.96
CA ASN A 318 7.91 -15.16 36.30
C ASN A 318 6.82 -14.09 36.29
N LEU A 319 6.92 -13.07 35.45
CA LEU A 319 5.84 -12.08 35.27
C LEU A 319 4.56 -12.77 34.79
N LEU A 320 4.64 -13.59 33.73
CA LEU A 320 3.49 -14.27 33.14
C LEU A 320 2.75 -15.12 34.18
N LEU A 321 3.50 -15.91 34.95
CA LEU A 321 2.97 -16.78 36.00
C LEU A 321 2.56 -16.05 37.29
N GLY A 322 2.92 -14.76 37.44
CA GLY A 322 2.67 -14.00 38.66
C GLY A 322 3.60 -14.34 39.83
N LEU A 323 4.77 -14.91 39.53
CA LEU A 323 5.83 -15.30 40.47
C LEU A 323 6.88 -14.19 40.68
N ASP A 324 6.74 -13.06 40.00
CA ASP A 324 7.61 -11.88 40.07
C ASP A 324 7.43 -11.03 41.35
N GLY A 325 6.44 -11.36 42.19
CA GLY A 325 6.13 -10.62 43.42
C GLY A 325 5.18 -9.43 43.23
N GLY A 326 4.68 -9.16 42.03
CA GLY A 326 3.79 -8.02 41.74
C GLY A 326 2.29 -8.25 42.04
N GLY A 327 1.92 -9.42 42.58
CA GLY A 327 0.55 -9.82 42.91
C GLY A 327 -0.30 -10.26 41.70
N GLY A 328 -0.72 -11.53 41.67
CA GLY A 328 -1.52 -12.10 40.58
C GLY A 328 -0.72 -12.37 39.30
N THR A 329 -1.31 -13.09 38.34
CA THR A 329 -0.70 -13.37 37.02
C THR A 329 -0.65 -12.12 36.16
N PHE A 330 0.23 -12.08 35.15
CA PHE A 330 0.28 -10.96 34.20
C PHE A 330 -1.09 -10.70 33.57
N GLU A 331 -1.80 -11.76 33.18
CA GLU A 331 -3.14 -11.64 32.60
C GLU A 331 -4.12 -10.92 33.54
N SER A 332 -4.14 -11.29 34.83
CA SER A 332 -5.01 -10.64 35.82
C SER A 332 -4.71 -9.15 35.98
N ARG A 333 -3.43 -8.76 35.90
CA ARG A 333 -2.99 -7.36 35.98
C ARG A 333 -3.38 -6.57 34.74
N ILE A 334 -3.23 -7.16 33.55
CA ILE A 334 -3.62 -6.53 32.29
C ILE A 334 -5.14 -6.36 32.21
N ALA A 335 -5.91 -7.36 32.64
CA ALA A 335 -7.37 -7.28 32.73
C ALA A 335 -7.86 -6.14 33.64
N ALA A 336 -7.18 -5.92 34.77
CA ALA A 336 -7.52 -4.86 35.73
C ALA A 336 -6.98 -3.47 35.34
N SER A 337 -6.01 -3.40 34.44
CA SER A 337 -5.34 -2.15 34.06
C SER A 337 -6.18 -1.33 33.08
N ASN A 338 -6.15 0.00 33.22
CA ASN A 338 -6.70 0.94 32.23
C ASN A 338 -5.64 1.52 31.28
N ALA A 339 -4.40 1.01 31.30
CA ALA A 339 -3.36 1.41 30.35
C ALA A 339 -3.69 0.95 28.93
N LEU A 340 -3.43 1.79 27.94
CA LEU A 340 -3.59 1.47 26.52
C LEU A 340 -2.32 0.80 25.96
N VAL A 341 -1.13 1.26 26.38
CA VAL A 341 0.15 0.77 25.88
C VAL A 341 0.91 0.05 26.98
N ILE A 342 1.38 -1.16 26.68
CA ILE A 342 2.07 -2.03 27.63
C ILE A 342 3.47 -2.36 27.08
N TYR A 343 4.51 -1.86 27.74
CA TYR A 343 5.90 -2.15 27.39
C TYR A 343 6.40 -3.38 28.15
N CYS A 344 7.16 -4.24 27.48
CA CYS A 344 7.93 -5.32 28.08
C CYS A 344 9.43 -5.10 27.86
N GLY A 345 10.14 -4.79 28.94
CA GLY A 345 11.60 -4.69 29.01
C GLY A 345 12.22 -5.77 29.88
N HIS A 346 11.71 -7.00 29.84
CA HIS A 346 12.40 -8.18 30.38
C HIS A 346 13.35 -8.72 29.31
N CYS A 347 14.54 -9.14 29.70
CA CYS A 347 15.44 -9.94 28.85
C CYS A 347 16.67 -10.40 29.64
N LEU A 348 17.23 -9.52 30.47
CA LEU A 348 18.55 -9.73 31.07
C LEU A 348 18.52 -10.91 32.05
N ASN A 349 17.53 -10.96 32.94
CA ASN A 349 17.42 -12.08 33.88
C ASN A 349 17.12 -13.41 33.18
N ASP A 350 16.38 -13.40 32.07
CA ASP A 350 16.14 -14.57 31.22
C ASP A 350 17.46 -15.10 30.63
N CYS A 351 18.34 -14.20 30.19
CA CYS A 351 19.70 -14.55 29.72
C CYS A 351 20.60 -15.09 30.85
N ASN A 352 20.35 -14.72 32.10
CA ASN A 352 21.17 -15.05 33.26
C ASN A 352 20.76 -16.36 33.97
N SER A 353 19.62 -16.96 33.61
CA SER A 353 19.11 -18.17 34.28
C SER A 353 19.38 -19.45 33.48
N LEU A 354 19.66 -20.56 34.18
CA LEU A 354 19.59 -21.91 33.61
C LEU A 354 18.14 -22.42 33.46
N GLN A 355 17.15 -21.58 33.83
CA GLN A 355 15.74 -21.94 33.90
C GLN A 355 14.97 -21.60 32.60
N SER A 356 15.54 -20.76 31.73
CA SER A 356 14.96 -20.37 30.45
C SER A 356 16.00 -20.43 29.35
N ASP A 357 15.64 -21.02 28.21
CA ASP A 357 16.37 -20.93 26.95
C ASP A 357 15.65 -19.95 26.00
N GLU A 358 16.28 -19.64 24.87
CA GLU A 358 15.73 -18.70 23.89
C GLU A 358 14.40 -19.16 23.30
N VAL A 359 14.11 -20.47 23.31
CA VAL A 359 12.85 -21.03 22.82
C VAL A 359 11.73 -20.75 23.81
N GLN A 360 11.94 -21.03 25.11
CA GLN A 360 10.98 -20.70 26.16
C GLN A 360 10.75 -19.19 26.21
N TYR A 361 11.81 -18.39 26.16
CA TYR A 361 11.70 -16.94 26.15
C TYR A 361 10.92 -16.40 24.93
N LYS A 362 11.12 -16.97 23.74
CA LYS A 362 10.32 -16.63 22.55
C LYS A 362 8.85 -16.98 22.74
N ASN A 363 8.54 -18.13 23.35
CA ASN A 363 7.18 -18.53 23.70
C ASN A 363 6.52 -17.59 24.73
N ASP A 364 7.28 -17.18 25.75
CA ASP A 364 6.83 -16.22 26.75
C ASP A 364 6.54 -14.85 26.12
N LEU A 365 7.35 -14.40 25.15
CA LEU A 365 7.07 -13.18 24.38
C LEU A 365 5.78 -13.29 23.56
N TYR A 366 5.52 -14.42 22.90
CA TYR A 366 4.23 -14.63 22.22
C TYR A 366 3.06 -14.55 23.20
N GLU A 367 3.19 -15.14 24.37
CA GLU A 367 2.13 -15.14 25.38
C GLU A 367 1.89 -13.75 25.95
N PHE A 368 2.94 -12.99 26.22
CA PHE A 368 2.85 -11.56 26.56
C PHE A 368 2.03 -10.79 25.52
N VAL A 369 2.37 -10.93 24.23
CA VAL A 369 1.66 -10.23 23.15
C VAL A 369 0.20 -10.66 23.06
N LYS A 370 -0.10 -11.96 23.17
CA LYS A 370 -1.46 -12.50 23.14
C LYS A 370 -2.30 -11.97 24.29
N ILE A 371 -1.77 -11.98 25.51
CA ILE A 371 -2.45 -11.46 26.70
C ILE A 371 -2.76 -9.98 26.53
N VAL A 372 -1.79 -9.16 26.12
CA VAL A 372 -2.02 -7.71 25.94
C VAL A 372 -3.10 -7.45 24.90
N ARG A 373 -3.07 -8.17 23.77
CA ARG A 373 -4.07 -8.05 22.70
C ARG A 373 -5.45 -8.52 23.09
N LYS A 374 -5.55 -9.59 23.89
CA LYS A 374 -6.83 -10.12 24.41
C LYS A 374 -7.67 -9.05 25.13
N TYR A 375 -7.01 -8.06 25.74
CA TYR A 375 -7.67 -6.95 26.43
C TYR A 375 -7.63 -5.63 25.65
N ASN A 376 -7.50 -5.69 24.31
CA ASN A 376 -7.51 -4.54 23.40
C ASN A 376 -6.45 -3.47 23.72
N LYS A 377 -5.24 -3.90 24.08
CA LYS A 377 -4.11 -3.03 24.37
C LYS A 377 -2.99 -3.21 23.35
N ILE A 378 -2.06 -2.26 23.34
CA ILE A 378 -0.94 -2.20 22.42
C ILE A 378 0.31 -2.73 23.13
N PRO A 379 0.84 -3.92 22.75
CA PRO A 379 2.12 -4.40 23.26
C PRO A 379 3.28 -3.64 22.61
N VAL A 380 4.36 -3.43 23.37
CA VAL A 380 5.64 -2.92 22.86
C VAL A 380 6.76 -3.75 23.46
N ILE A 381 7.68 -4.24 22.62
CA ILE A 381 8.84 -5.02 23.04
C ILE A 381 10.04 -4.08 23.13
N VAL A 382 10.83 -4.19 24.21
CA VAL A 382 12.02 -3.37 24.44
C VAL A 382 13.23 -4.28 24.61
N THR A 383 14.22 -4.13 23.74
CA THR A 383 15.49 -4.86 23.90
C THR A 383 16.28 -4.29 25.09
N PRO A 384 17.10 -5.10 25.78
CA PRO A 384 17.97 -4.58 26.84
C PRO A 384 19.02 -3.64 26.26
N THR A 385 19.68 -2.82 27.09
CA THR A 385 20.89 -2.11 26.65
C THR A 385 22.11 -3.02 26.71
N LEU A 386 23.21 -2.56 26.09
CA LEU A 386 24.50 -3.23 26.18
C LEU A 386 25.03 -3.29 27.64
N ILE A 387 25.66 -4.42 27.99
CA ILE A 387 26.21 -4.74 29.33
C ILE A 387 27.74 -4.88 29.31
N SER A 388 28.40 -4.65 30.45
CA SER A 388 29.85 -4.88 30.68
C SER A 388 30.06 -6.18 31.46
N PRO A 389 30.42 -7.31 30.84
CA PRO A 389 30.61 -8.58 31.54
C PRO A 389 31.88 -8.62 32.42
N THR A 390 32.89 -7.79 32.15
CA THR A 390 34.19 -7.83 32.83
C THR A 390 34.16 -7.25 34.23
N ASP A 391 33.17 -6.40 34.53
CA ASP A 391 33.06 -5.70 35.82
C ASP A 391 32.13 -6.42 36.82
N ASP A 392 31.22 -7.27 36.33
CA ASP A 392 30.23 -8.02 37.16
C ASP A 392 30.30 -9.56 36.99
N GLY A 393 31.27 -10.07 36.21
CA GLY A 393 31.41 -11.51 35.95
C GLY A 393 30.27 -12.13 35.12
N LYS A 394 29.54 -11.31 34.36
CA LYS A 394 28.35 -11.71 33.57
C LYS A 394 28.67 -12.13 32.14
N GLU A 395 29.87 -12.65 31.88
CA GLU A 395 30.30 -13.08 30.54
C GLU A 395 29.34 -14.11 29.92
N TYR A 396 28.82 -15.03 30.73
CA TYR A 396 27.81 -15.99 30.31
C TYR A 396 26.54 -15.34 29.76
N GLN A 397 26.01 -14.35 30.46
CA GLN A 397 24.81 -13.61 30.06
C GLN A 397 25.05 -12.89 28.73
N GLN A 398 26.21 -12.22 28.59
CA GLN A 398 26.56 -11.51 27.37
C GLN A 398 26.66 -12.45 26.14
N LYS A 399 27.18 -13.67 26.31
CA LYS A 399 27.26 -14.67 25.22
C LYS A 399 25.90 -15.16 24.74
N ARG A 400 24.90 -15.21 25.62
CA ARG A 400 23.53 -15.66 25.30
C ARG A 400 22.64 -14.56 24.77
N MET A 401 22.84 -13.34 25.26
CA MET A 401 22.00 -12.18 24.97
C MET A 401 21.70 -11.95 23.47
N PRO A 402 22.63 -12.16 22.51
CA PRO A 402 22.30 -12.03 21.09
C PRO A 402 21.13 -12.89 20.62
N ALA A 403 21.00 -14.13 21.11
CA ALA A 403 19.89 -15.01 20.74
C ALA A 403 18.54 -14.53 21.31
N PHE A 404 18.55 -14.00 22.54
CA PHE A 404 17.35 -13.46 23.20
C PHE A 404 16.90 -12.13 22.57
N ILE A 405 17.85 -11.25 22.22
CA ILE A 405 17.55 -10.03 21.45
C ILE A 405 16.97 -10.39 20.08
N GLN A 406 17.51 -11.43 19.42
CA GLN A 406 16.96 -11.89 18.16
C GLN A 406 15.54 -12.43 18.34
N ALA A 407 15.25 -13.18 19.40
CA ALA A 407 13.89 -13.61 19.73
C ALA A 407 12.92 -12.43 19.91
N GLN A 408 13.35 -11.34 20.56
CA GLN A 408 12.54 -10.11 20.68
C GLN A 408 12.24 -9.49 19.30
N ARG A 409 13.24 -9.39 18.43
CA ARG A 409 13.10 -8.85 17.07
C ARG A 409 12.19 -9.74 16.20
N ASP A 410 12.38 -11.05 16.28
CA ASP A 410 11.58 -12.03 15.54
C ASP A 410 10.12 -11.96 15.97
N VAL A 411 9.83 -12.00 17.27
CA VAL A 411 8.45 -11.91 17.76
C VAL A 411 7.82 -10.57 17.40
N ALA A 412 8.58 -9.47 17.48
CA ALA A 412 8.08 -8.17 17.07
C ALA A 412 7.68 -8.15 15.58
N ALA A 413 8.49 -8.74 14.71
CA ALA A 413 8.21 -8.86 13.28
C ALA A 413 7.05 -9.82 12.99
N GLU A 414 7.10 -11.04 13.52
CA GLU A 414 6.12 -12.12 13.30
C GLU A 414 4.72 -11.75 13.82
N MET A 415 4.66 -11.07 14.97
CA MET A 415 3.40 -10.66 15.58
C MET A 415 2.98 -9.25 15.17
N ASN A 416 3.75 -8.51 14.37
CA ASN A 416 3.51 -7.09 14.03
C ASN A 416 3.32 -6.21 15.28
N VAL A 417 4.34 -6.17 16.13
CA VAL A 417 4.41 -5.43 17.39
C VAL A 417 5.50 -4.36 17.29
N ASP A 418 5.30 -3.20 17.91
CA ASP A 418 6.33 -2.16 17.95
C ASP A 418 7.54 -2.61 18.78
N LEU A 419 8.74 -2.33 18.26
CA LEU A 419 10.01 -2.66 18.90
C LEU A 419 10.77 -1.38 19.23
N VAL A 420 11.23 -1.25 20.47
CA VAL A 420 12.22 -0.25 20.88
C VAL A 420 13.56 -0.94 21.07
N ASP A 421 14.45 -0.78 20.11
CA ASP A 421 15.73 -1.47 20.10
C ASP A 421 16.83 -0.69 20.85
N ASN A 422 16.71 -0.67 22.18
CA ASN A 422 17.70 -0.03 23.06
C ASN A 422 19.09 -0.69 22.97
N PHE A 423 19.17 -1.98 22.64
CA PHE A 423 20.45 -2.63 22.35
C PHE A 423 21.14 -1.99 21.15
N TYR A 424 20.41 -1.83 20.04
CA TYR A 424 20.93 -1.21 18.83
C TYR A 424 21.49 0.19 19.08
N TYR A 425 20.72 1.05 19.77
CA TYR A 425 21.14 2.42 20.05
C TYR A 425 22.30 2.49 21.04
N SER A 426 22.28 1.68 22.11
CA SER A 426 23.39 1.65 23.08
C SER A 426 24.67 1.06 22.48
N TYR A 427 24.58 0.06 21.61
CA TYR A 427 25.71 -0.50 20.87
C TYR A 427 26.37 0.54 19.96
N LYS A 428 25.58 1.33 19.21
CA LYS A 428 26.17 2.41 18.42
C LYS A 428 26.74 3.53 19.28
N THR A 429 26.09 3.84 20.40
CA THR A 429 26.56 4.85 21.36
C THR A 429 27.90 4.47 21.99
N SER A 430 28.25 3.18 22.06
CA SER A 430 29.54 2.73 22.60
C SER A 430 30.74 3.14 21.74
N ARG A 431 30.53 3.72 20.55
CA ARG A 431 31.58 4.41 19.77
C ARG A 431 32.07 5.69 20.46
N MET A 432 31.21 6.33 21.27
CA MET A 432 31.48 7.61 21.95
C MET A 432 31.73 7.50 23.45
N PHE A 433 31.21 6.45 24.08
CA PHE A 433 31.21 6.25 25.52
C PHE A 433 31.71 4.86 25.83
N LYS A 434 32.48 4.70 26.91
CA LYS A 434 32.87 3.37 27.37
C LYS A 434 31.60 2.62 27.78
N VAL A 435 31.64 1.30 27.69
CA VAL A 435 30.51 0.48 28.13
C VAL A 435 30.16 0.74 29.59
N THR A 436 31.14 0.98 30.45
CA THR A 436 30.93 1.34 31.87
C THR A 436 30.36 2.74 32.09
N ASP A 437 30.48 3.65 31.11
CA ASP A 437 29.76 4.94 31.15
C ASP A 437 28.27 4.76 30.80
N ILE A 438 27.92 3.64 30.14
CA ILE A 438 26.55 3.27 29.78
C ILE A 438 25.93 2.41 30.89
N ALA A 439 26.56 1.29 31.23
CA ALA A 439 26.18 0.34 32.28
C ALA A 439 27.17 0.45 33.45
N GLY A 440 26.83 1.26 34.45
CA GLY A 440 27.74 1.72 35.51
C GLY A 440 28.34 0.61 36.37
N ASP A 441 27.59 -0.46 36.63
CA ASP A 441 28.04 -1.66 37.36
C ASP A 441 28.12 -2.89 36.44
N GLY A 442 28.13 -2.66 35.12
CA GLY A 442 28.13 -3.70 34.11
C GLY A 442 26.75 -4.20 33.71
N VAL A 443 25.67 -3.91 34.44
CA VAL A 443 24.29 -4.29 34.07
C VAL A 443 23.34 -3.10 34.09
N HIS A 444 23.34 -2.34 35.19
CA HIS A 444 22.43 -1.23 35.43
C HIS A 444 22.99 0.07 34.83
N LEU A 445 22.09 0.87 34.27
CA LEU A 445 22.48 2.02 33.47
C LEU A 445 22.92 3.17 34.37
N THR A 446 23.85 3.99 33.89
CA THR A 446 24.05 5.32 34.47
C THR A 446 22.79 6.17 34.27
N GLN A 447 22.53 7.16 35.14
CA GLN A 447 21.36 8.03 35.01
C GLN A 447 21.21 8.63 33.60
N ALA A 448 22.31 9.09 32.99
CA ALA A 448 22.28 9.63 31.63
C ALA A 448 21.85 8.61 30.57
N SER A 449 22.20 7.34 30.77
CA SER A 449 21.84 6.23 29.88
C SER A 449 20.42 5.72 30.12
N TYR A 450 19.91 5.76 31.36
CA TYR A 450 18.48 5.60 31.63
C TYR A 450 17.65 6.63 30.89
N GLN A 451 18.06 7.90 30.93
CA GLN A 451 17.37 8.93 30.17
C GLN A 451 17.45 8.68 28.64
N SER A 452 18.57 8.21 28.11
CA SER A 452 18.65 7.86 26.68
C SER A 452 17.72 6.70 26.32
N ALA A 453 17.72 5.63 27.11
CA ALA A 453 16.83 4.50 26.92
C ALA A 453 15.35 4.89 27.06
N GLY A 454 15.03 5.77 28.02
CA GLY A 454 13.68 6.29 28.24
C GLY A 454 13.15 7.18 27.13
N ARG A 455 14.00 8.04 26.54
CA ARG A 455 13.65 8.77 25.31
C ARG A 455 13.34 7.82 24.16
N ASN A 456 14.14 6.76 23.98
CA ASN A 456 13.88 5.78 22.93
C ASN A 456 12.53 5.08 23.07
N LEU A 457 12.01 4.92 24.30
CA LEU A 457 10.66 4.39 24.52
C LEU A 457 9.58 5.27 23.87
N ALA A 458 9.84 6.56 23.61
CA ALA A 458 8.87 7.45 22.97
C ALA A 458 8.86 7.36 21.43
N ILE A 459 9.88 6.75 20.80
CA ILE A 459 9.99 6.63 19.33
C ILE A 459 8.70 6.13 18.67
N PRO A 460 8.07 5.02 19.10
CA PRO A 460 6.87 4.50 18.44
C PRO A 460 5.62 5.39 18.66
N LEU A 461 5.70 6.41 19.53
CA LEU A 461 4.60 7.32 19.86
C LEU A 461 4.71 8.71 19.21
N LEU A 462 5.81 9.01 18.48
CA LEU A 462 6.15 10.37 18.06
C LEU A 462 6.36 10.58 16.56
N GLU A 463 6.39 9.51 15.75
CA GLU A 463 6.80 9.56 14.33
C GLU A 463 7.96 10.55 14.06
N PRO A 464 9.09 10.45 14.80
CA PRO A 464 10.19 11.40 14.68
C PRO A 464 10.94 11.21 13.36
N HIS A 465 11.62 12.26 12.90
CA HIS A 465 12.47 12.17 11.72
C HIS A 465 13.80 11.47 12.05
N PHE A 466 14.24 10.57 11.19
CA PHE A 466 15.50 9.83 11.37
C PHE A 466 16.65 10.52 10.60
N LEU A 467 17.73 10.85 11.30
CA LEU A 467 18.97 11.34 10.73
C LEU A 467 20.03 10.24 10.82
N SER A 468 20.43 9.70 9.69
CA SER A 468 21.32 8.54 9.61
C SER A 468 22.70 8.85 9.07
N LYS A 469 22.80 9.82 8.16
CA LYS A 469 24.02 10.15 7.44
C LYS A 469 24.23 11.66 7.36
N PRO A 470 25.50 12.13 7.26
CA PRO A 470 25.77 13.52 6.96
C PRO A 470 25.05 13.96 5.67
N GLY A 471 24.39 15.10 5.72
CA GLY A 471 23.54 15.63 4.65
C GLY A 471 22.04 15.39 4.86
N ASP A 472 21.66 14.47 5.75
CA ASP A 472 20.25 14.26 6.08
C ASP A 472 19.63 15.54 6.64
N LEU A 473 18.39 15.80 6.23
CA LEU A 473 17.69 17.05 6.46
C LEU A 473 16.28 16.75 6.99
N SER A 474 15.93 17.40 8.09
CA SER A 474 14.62 17.32 8.73
C SER A 474 14.04 18.73 8.82
N GLY A 475 13.01 19.01 8.01
CA GLY A 475 12.30 20.28 7.99
C GLY A 475 10.93 20.19 8.67
N LEU A 476 10.31 21.34 8.96
CA LEU A 476 9.00 21.43 9.62
C LEU A 476 7.88 20.65 8.92
N ALA A 477 7.95 20.47 7.60
CA ALA A 477 6.93 19.79 6.82
C ALA A 477 7.09 18.25 6.79
N THR A 478 8.26 17.75 7.18
CA THR A 478 8.62 16.32 7.08
C THR A 478 8.87 15.68 8.45
N SER A 479 8.54 16.39 9.53
CA SER A 479 8.92 16.00 10.89
C SER A 479 7.85 16.42 11.87
N TYR A 480 7.67 15.61 12.92
CA TYR A 480 6.87 15.99 14.05
C TYR A 480 7.62 17.00 14.94
N TRP A 481 6.91 18.01 15.47
CA TRP A 481 7.46 19.02 16.37
C TRP A 481 6.34 19.69 17.18
N LYS A 482 6.71 20.32 18.30
CA LYS A 482 5.80 21.06 19.18
C LYS A 482 6.40 22.40 19.53
N ASP A 483 5.58 23.44 19.67
CA ASP A 483 6.02 24.73 20.20
C ASP A 483 5.08 25.26 21.29
N THR A 484 5.56 26.28 21.99
CA THR A 484 4.83 27.02 23.04
C THR A 484 4.70 28.50 22.68
N ILE A 485 4.82 28.85 21.40
CA ILE A 485 4.76 30.25 20.93
C ILE A 485 3.31 30.73 21.02
N THR A 486 3.12 31.87 21.68
CA THR A 486 1.81 32.47 21.92
C THR A 486 1.64 33.83 21.25
N ASN A 487 2.74 34.51 20.90
CA ASN A 487 2.71 35.83 20.31
C ASN A 487 3.27 35.81 18.88
N ALA A 488 2.54 36.42 17.94
CA ALA A 488 2.87 36.48 16.51
C ALA A 488 3.29 35.13 15.88
N ARG A 489 2.75 34.01 16.37
CA ARG A 489 3.07 32.67 15.86
C ARG A 489 2.63 32.53 14.41
N ALA A 490 3.57 32.25 13.50
CA ALA A 490 3.28 32.07 12.08
C ALA A 490 4.15 30.97 11.46
N ILE A 491 3.62 30.27 10.44
CA ILE A 491 4.38 29.35 9.59
C ILE A 491 4.20 29.79 8.15
N PHE A 492 5.29 29.95 7.41
CA PHE A 492 5.25 30.36 6.01
C PHE A 492 6.38 29.74 5.19
N LYS A 493 6.18 29.66 3.88
CA LYS A 493 7.16 29.13 2.93
C LYS A 493 8.23 30.17 2.63
N VAL A 494 9.46 29.71 2.49
CA VAL A 494 10.63 30.54 2.17
C VAL A 494 11.53 29.79 1.18
N ASP A 495 12.39 30.53 0.48
CA ASP A 495 13.47 29.92 -0.31
C ASP A 495 14.57 29.43 0.64
N SER A 496 14.49 28.16 1.02
CA SER A 496 15.43 27.46 1.89
C SER A 496 15.40 25.96 1.64
N ARG A 497 16.50 25.27 1.92
CA ARG A 497 16.59 23.80 2.02
C ARG A 497 15.52 23.19 2.91
N PHE A 498 15.05 23.89 3.94
CA PHE A 498 14.00 23.40 4.84
C PHE A 498 12.56 23.70 4.34
N GLY A 499 12.42 24.55 3.32
CA GLY A 499 11.17 24.89 2.63
C GLY A 499 10.18 25.78 3.40
N SER A 500 10.06 25.63 4.72
CA SER A 500 9.17 26.44 5.57
C SER A 500 9.85 26.82 6.88
N VAL A 501 9.43 27.95 7.44
CA VAL A 501 9.89 28.44 8.74
C VAL A 501 8.71 28.75 9.65
N LEU A 502 8.89 28.42 10.92
CA LEU A 502 8.09 28.85 12.05
C LEU A 502 8.68 30.16 12.58
N SER A 503 7.83 31.11 12.95
CA SER A 503 8.20 32.41 13.52
C SER A 503 7.41 32.70 14.78
N GLY A 504 8.02 33.45 15.70
CA GLY A 504 7.37 33.99 16.89
C GLY A 504 8.11 35.19 17.47
N ASP A 505 7.35 36.04 18.16
CA ASP A 505 7.91 37.16 18.91
C ASP A 505 8.23 36.72 20.34
N ALA A 506 9.43 37.06 20.82
CA ALA A 506 9.81 36.75 22.19
C ALA A 506 8.89 37.45 23.20
N THR A 507 8.50 36.74 24.25
CA THR A 507 7.70 37.29 25.36
C THR A 507 8.45 37.15 26.68
N ALA A 508 7.93 37.74 27.76
CA ALA A 508 8.52 37.57 29.10
C ALA A 508 8.53 36.12 29.57
N VAL A 509 7.52 35.33 29.17
CA VAL A 509 7.48 33.89 29.43
C VAL A 509 8.32 33.17 28.39
N ALA A 510 9.18 32.26 28.84
CA ALA A 510 10.02 31.47 27.95
C ALA A 510 9.17 30.63 27.00
N GLN A 511 9.42 30.81 25.70
CA GLN A 511 8.81 30.04 24.63
C GLN A 511 9.86 29.11 24.04
N ASN A 512 9.44 27.90 23.72
CA ASN A 512 10.27 26.81 23.24
C ASN A 512 9.68 26.19 21.98
N ILE A 513 10.57 25.75 21.10
CA ILE A 513 10.29 24.73 20.09
C ILE A 513 10.94 23.43 20.56
N TYR A 514 10.18 22.35 20.58
CA TYR A 514 10.63 20.99 20.84
C TYR A 514 10.58 20.20 19.54
N TYR A 515 11.74 19.69 19.15
CA TYR A 515 11.99 19.08 17.86
C TYR A 515 12.60 17.68 18.06
N PRO A 516 11.75 16.64 18.15
CA PRO A 516 12.21 15.26 18.31
C PRO A 516 12.84 14.74 17.01
N ILE A 517 14.06 14.21 17.13
CA ILE A 517 14.77 13.53 16.05
C ILE A 517 15.36 12.22 16.56
N VAL A 518 15.48 11.24 15.68
CA VAL A 518 16.23 10.01 15.95
C VAL A 518 17.56 10.07 15.25
N LEU A 519 18.64 10.00 16.01
CA LEU A 519 19.98 9.78 15.49
C LEU A 519 20.20 8.29 15.31
N ASP A 520 20.33 7.83 14.06
CA ASP A 520 20.69 6.43 13.81
C ASP A 520 22.13 6.16 14.26
N ASN A 521 23.02 7.14 14.14
CA ASN A 521 24.41 7.08 14.59
C ASN A 521 24.67 8.22 15.58
N PRO A 522 25.49 8.00 16.62
CA PRO A 522 25.84 9.06 17.56
C PRO A 522 26.67 10.16 16.87
N THR A 523 26.85 11.29 17.55
CA THR A 523 27.54 12.48 16.99
C THR A 523 29.06 12.46 17.24
N ASP A 524 29.72 11.31 17.02
CA ASP A 524 31.18 11.15 17.11
C ASP A 524 31.90 11.78 15.92
N ASP A 525 31.37 11.57 14.72
CA ASP A 525 31.91 12.10 13.47
C ASP A 525 30.98 13.14 12.81
N THR A 526 29.81 13.38 13.40
CA THR A 526 28.81 14.33 12.96
C THR A 526 28.42 15.31 14.06
N THR A 527 27.76 16.41 13.68
CA THR A 527 27.09 17.34 14.58
C THR A 527 25.78 17.78 13.94
N ILE A 528 24.85 18.26 14.75
CA ILE A 528 23.54 18.72 14.29
C ILE A 528 23.61 20.23 14.10
N ALA A 529 23.12 20.72 12.97
CA ALA A 529 22.97 22.14 12.72
C ALA A 529 21.50 22.51 12.53
N PHE A 530 21.16 23.72 12.95
CA PHE A 530 19.81 24.28 12.91
C PHE A 530 19.75 25.35 11.83
N GLY A 531 18.67 25.41 11.07
CA GLY A 531 18.49 26.42 10.04
C GLY A 531 17.07 26.98 9.96
N GLY A 532 16.84 27.88 9.01
CA GLY A 532 15.64 28.70 8.96
C GLY A 532 15.57 29.76 10.09
N LEU A 533 16.73 30.10 10.68
CA LEU A 533 16.89 31.05 11.79
C LEU A 533 17.20 32.47 11.24
N GLN A 534 16.17 33.27 11.00
CA GLN A 534 16.26 34.62 10.42
C GLN A 534 15.06 35.56 10.64
N GLY A 535 15.32 36.88 10.64
CA GLY A 535 14.30 37.93 10.55
C GLY A 535 14.91 39.34 10.37
N THR A 536 14.14 40.29 9.83
CA THR A 536 14.57 41.69 9.58
C THR A 536 14.88 42.47 10.85
N GLY A 537 14.36 42.04 12.02
CA GLY A 537 14.68 42.60 13.33
C GLY A 537 15.86 41.91 14.04
N GLY A 538 16.43 40.85 13.45
CA GLY A 538 17.35 39.94 14.13
C GLY A 538 16.64 38.94 15.05
N GLY A 539 17.41 38.03 15.65
CA GLY A 539 16.87 37.05 16.57
C GLY A 539 17.93 36.37 17.43
N TYR A 540 17.51 35.97 18.62
CA TYR A 540 18.37 35.40 19.63
C TYR A 540 17.62 34.31 20.39
N GLY A 541 18.27 33.17 20.59
CA GLY A 541 17.73 32.06 21.37
C GLY A 541 18.84 31.22 21.98
N VAL A 542 18.46 30.31 22.86
CA VAL A 542 19.39 29.32 23.43
C VAL A 542 18.94 27.92 23.06
N PHE A 543 19.91 27.07 22.73
CA PHE A 543 19.62 25.66 22.50
C PHE A 543 19.20 25.00 23.81
N THR A 544 18.15 24.19 23.73
CA THR A 544 17.68 23.36 24.84
C THR A 544 17.76 21.90 24.47
N TYR A 545 18.01 21.07 25.48
CA TYR A 545 17.99 19.62 25.35
C TYR A 545 17.00 19.03 26.34
N SER A 546 15.98 18.33 25.83
CA SER A 546 14.89 17.78 26.64
C SER A 546 14.27 18.83 27.60
N GLY A 547 14.08 20.06 27.09
CA GLY A 547 13.49 21.18 27.82
C GLY A 547 14.43 21.95 28.76
N ALA A 548 15.68 21.51 28.96
CA ALA A 548 16.66 22.21 29.79
C ALA A 548 17.62 23.05 28.93
N ASN A 549 18.00 24.24 29.41
CA ASN A 549 19.09 25.03 28.83
C ASN A 549 20.45 24.66 29.47
N GLY A 550 21.54 24.84 28.71
CA GLY A 550 22.90 24.63 29.25
C GLY A 550 23.28 23.18 29.54
N ASP A 551 22.65 22.19 28.90
CA ASP A 551 23.04 20.79 29.04
C ASP A 551 24.48 20.58 28.53
N VAL A 552 25.25 19.77 29.27
CA VAL A 552 26.66 19.50 28.99
C VAL A 552 26.86 18.65 27.72
N ARG A 553 25.81 18.02 27.21
CA ARG A 553 25.81 17.24 25.96
C ARG A 553 25.38 18.09 24.78
N PHE A 554 24.42 19.00 24.98
CA PHE A 554 23.86 19.81 23.91
C PHE A 554 23.48 21.20 24.41
N SER A 555 24.22 22.20 23.95
CA SER A 555 23.99 23.61 24.30
C SER A 555 24.70 24.55 23.35
N GLY A 556 24.30 25.82 23.40
CA GLY A 556 24.85 26.90 22.61
C GLY A 556 23.86 28.05 22.51
N VAL A 557 24.29 29.13 21.87
CA VAL A 557 23.50 30.32 21.64
C VAL A 557 23.25 30.46 20.15
N ILE A 558 22.03 30.82 19.79
CA ILE A 558 21.68 31.28 18.46
C ILE A 558 21.62 32.80 18.49
N ASP A 559 22.36 33.46 17.60
CA ASP A 559 22.32 34.91 17.44
C ASP A 559 22.48 35.25 15.95
N PHE A 560 21.40 35.70 15.31
CA PHE A 560 21.34 35.91 13.86
C PHE A 560 21.06 37.35 13.44
N LYS A 561 21.44 38.34 14.27
CA LYS A 561 21.26 39.76 13.91
C LYS A 561 21.97 40.08 12.59
N ARG A 562 21.23 40.58 11.59
CA ARG A 562 21.76 41.00 10.28
C ARG A 562 21.26 42.39 9.90
N SER A 563 22.12 43.16 9.21
CA SER A 563 21.85 44.55 8.84
C SER A 563 21.15 44.69 7.49
N ASN A 564 21.40 43.77 6.53
CA ASN A 564 20.82 43.80 5.18
C ASN A 564 20.60 42.36 4.66
N SER A 565 19.37 42.04 4.22
CA SER A 565 18.94 40.78 3.56
C SER A 565 18.61 39.55 4.43
N GLN A 566 17.61 38.80 3.94
CA GLN A 566 17.24 37.45 4.36
C GLN A 566 18.02 36.38 3.52
N ASP A 567 18.13 35.16 4.03
CA ASP A 567 18.97 33.98 3.76
C ASP A 567 18.55 32.91 4.80
N TYR A 568 17.45 32.22 4.52
CA TYR A 568 16.89 31.21 5.42
C TYR A 568 17.69 29.90 5.42
N ASP A 569 18.74 29.81 4.59
CA ASP A 569 19.69 28.71 4.50
C ASP A 569 20.90 28.83 5.42
N ALA A 570 20.96 29.90 6.20
CA ALA A 570 21.87 30.07 7.33
C ALA A 570 21.78 28.87 8.29
N LEU A 571 22.94 28.31 8.67
CA LEU A 571 23.01 27.25 9.68
C LEU A 571 23.71 27.73 10.95
N PHE A 572 23.25 27.23 12.09
CA PHE A 572 23.83 27.45 13.40
C PHE A 572 24.19 26.12 14.02
N ILE A 573 25.43 26.01 14.47
CA ILE A 573 25.94 24.82 15.13
C ILE A 573 25.91 25.09 16.65
N PRO A 574 25.36 24.16 17.44
CA PRO A 574 25.47 24.23 18.88
C PRO A 574 26.94 24.12 19.32
N LYS A 575 27.34 24.94 20.28
CA LYS A 575 28.66 24.91 20.90
C LYS A 575 29.06 23.51 21.39
N LEU A 576 28.09 22.78 21.94
CA LEU A 576 28.23 21.39 22.36
C LEU A 576 27.21 20.53 21.64
N CYS A 577 27.65 19.43 21.03
CA CYS A 577 26.78 18.39 20.47
C CYS A 577 27.43 17.02 20.63
N ARG A 578 27.22 16.41 21.79
CA ARG A 578 27.74 15.10 22.17
C ARG A 578 26.56 14.17 22.50
N LEU A 579 25.84 13.78 21.46
CA LEU A 579 24.62 12.98 21.55
C LEU A 579 24.89 11.53 21.13
N GLY A 580 24.32 10.58 21.87
CA GLY A 580 24.34 9.16 21.52
C GLY A 580 23.45 8.85 20.30
N ALA A 581 23.30 7.58 19.97
CA ALA A 581 22.25 7.16 19.05
C ALA A 581 20.92 7.04 19.80
N GLY A 582 19.81 7.26 19.09
CA GLY A 582 18.47 7.21 19.65
C GLY A 582 17.70 8.53 19.52
N LEU A 583 16.61 8.65 20.27
CA LEU A 583 15.76 9.82 20.27
C LEU A 583 16.35 10.96 21.09
N HIS A 584 16.31 12.15 20.50
CA HIS A 584 16.67 13.41 21.14
C HIS A 584 15.57 14.43 20.92
N VAL A 585 15.12 15.08 22.00
CA VAL A 585 14.25 16.26 21.90
C VAL A 585 15.12 17.50 21.95
N LEU A 586 15.44 18.02 20.78
CA LEU A 586 16.22 19.26 20.67
C LEU A 586 15.28 20.45 20.71
N GLY A 587 15.77 21.62 21.10
CA GLY A 587 14.92 22.79 21.08
C GLY A 587 15.65 24.11 21.03
N ILE A 588 14.84 25.15 20.83
CA ILE A 588 15.24 26.55 20.82
C ILE A 588 14.32 27.28 21.78
N MET A 589 14.92 27.93 22.78
CA MET A 589 14.21 28.77 23.73
C MET A 589 14.47 30.25 23.47
N ALA A 590 13.41 31.05 23.47
CA ALA A 590 13.47 32.50 23.39
C ALA A 590 12.58 33.15 24.46
N SER A 591 13.03 34.30 24.98
CA SER A 591 12.26 35.15 25.87
C SER A 591 12.87 36.55 25.90
N THR A 592 12.10 37.56 26.30
CA THR A 592 12.62 38.94 26.47
C THR A 592 13.70 39.02 27.56
N GLY A 593 13.73 38.07 28.50
CA GLY A 593 14.78 37.95 29.51
C GLY A 593 16.09 37.36 28.99
N ILE A 594 16.06 36.71 27.82
CA ILE A 594 17.25 36.27 27.09
C ILE A 594 17.70 37.41 26.15
N ASN A 595 16.80 37.83 25.25
CA ASN A 595 16.96 38.99 24.39
C ASN A 595 15.60 39.41 23.82
N SER A 596 15.37 40.69 23.56
CA SER A 596 14.07 41.20 23.10
C SER A 596 13.81 40.99 21.59
N LEU A 597 14.44 39.99 20.98
CA LEU A 597 14.38 39.75 19.53
C LEU A 597 13.54 38.52 19.20
N ASN A 598 12.90 38.57 18.03
CA ASN A 598 12.08 37.48 17.50
C ASN A 598 12.92 36.25 17.17
N PHE A 599 12.30 35.09 17.03
CA PHE A 599 13.00 33.90 16.56
C PHE A 599 12.20 33.20 15.47
N THR A 600 12.93 32.60 14.55
CA THR A 600 12.38 31.72 13.52
C THR A 600 13.15 30.41 13.51
N PHE A 601 12.57 29.36 12.94
CA PHE A 601 13.15 28.02 12.86
C PHE A 601 12.56 27.25 11.68
N GLY A 602 13.40 26.59 10.88
CA GLY A 602 12.97 25.79 9.73
C GLY A 602 13.25 24.29 9.85
N GLY A 603 14.25 23.91 10.63
CA GLY A 603 14.58 22.50 10.80
C GLY A 603 16.03 22.26 11.22
N VAL A 604 16.44 21.00 11.15
CA VAL A 604 17.78 20.55 11.49
C VAL A 604 18.40 19.70 10.39
N THR A 605 19.72 19.68 10.31
CA THR A 605 20.48 18.83 9.40
C THR A 605 21.69 18.23 10.09
N LEU A 606 22.03 17.00 9.72
CA LEU A 606 23.22 16.33 10.21
C LEU A 606 24.40 16.70 9.31
N ILE A 607 25.50 17.18 9.88
CA ILE A 607 26.69 17.60 9.11
C ILE A 607 27.96 16.96 9.69
N PRO A 608 29.01 16.73 8.89
CA PRO A 608 30.23 16.10 9.38
C PRO A 608 31.00 17.04 10.31
N ARG A 609 31.54 16.52 11.43
CA ARG A 609 32.41 17.24 12.38
C ARG A 609 33.73 17.65 11.74
N ARG A 610 34.23 16.83 10.81
CA ARG A 610 35.42 17.13 10.01
C ARG A 610 35.16 16.77 8.58
N GLU A 611 35.56 17.65 7.70
CA GLU A 611 35.47 17.45 6.25
C GLU A 611 36.65 18.22 5.62
N VAL A 612 36.98 17.94 4.37
CA VAL A 612 38.06 18.59 3.61
C VAL A 612 37.45 19.12 2.32
N GLY A 613 37.82 20.34 1.93
CA GLY A 613 37.32 20.99 0.71
C GLY A 613 38.39 21.82 0.03
N SER A 614 38.06 22.38 -1.13
CA SER A 614 38.92 23.30 -1.91
C SER A 614 38.10 24.50 -2.42
N GLY A 615 38.70 25.69 -2.65
CA GLY A 615 38.04 26.85 -3.34
C GLY A 615 38.47 26.92 -4.82
N TYR A 616 37.68 27.29 -5.86
CA TYR A 616 36.90 28.48 -6.30
C TYR A 616 35.64 28.01 -7.17
N PRO A 617 34.70 28.80 -7.78
CA PRO A 617 34.86 30.03 -8.58
C PRO A 617 34.15 31.32 -8.11
N ASP A 618 34.92 32.40 -8.30
CA ASP A 618 34.76 33.86 -8.35
C ASP A 618 33.41 34.56 -8.52
N GLY A 619 32.27 33.88 -8.42
CA GLY A 619 30.99 34.55 -8.29
C GLY A 619 30.00 34.46 -9.44
N SER A 620 30.13 33.45 -10.30
CA SER A 620 29.16 33.15 -11.36
C SER A 620 27.92 32.36 -10.91
N GLY A 621 27.78 32.05 -9.61
CA GLY A 621 26.56 31.48 -9.04
C GLY A 621 26.47 29.95 -9.11
N ARG A 622 26.28 29.34 -7.93
CA ARG A 622 25.75 27.99 -7.68
C ARG A 622 26.62 26.75 -7.85
N LEU A 623 27.95 26.84 -7.81
CA LEU A 623 28.78 25.67 -7.50
C LEU A 623 30.01 26.07 -6.69
N GLN A 624 29.91 26.13 -5.35
CA GLN A 624 31.09 26.27 -4.49
C GLN A 624 30.99 25.53 -3.15
N SER A 625 31.91 24.58 -3.00
CA SER A 625 32.80 24.40 -1.85
C SER A 625 32.28 24.85 -0.47
N ARG A 626 31.45 24.00 0.14
CA ARG A 626 31.31 23.79 1.58
C ARG A 626 30.82 24.97 2.44
N LEU A 627 29.89 24.65 3.36
CA LEU A 627 29.32 25.59 4.31
C LEU A 627 30.29 25.89 5.47
N ILE A 628 30.52 27.17 5.76
CA ILE A 628 31.26 27.66 6.94
C ILE A 628 30.34 28.52 7.78
N CYS A 629 30.30 28.32 9.09
CA CYS A 629 29.37 28.94 10.01
C CYS A 629 30.00 29.23 11.38
N THR A 630 29.26 29.90 12.27
CA THR A 630 29.72 30.18 13.63
C THR A 630 29.97 28.87 14.40
N GLY A 631 31.06 28.81 15.15
CA GLY A 631 31.58 27.60 15.79
C GLY A 631 32.66 26.88 14.98
N ASP A 632 32.79 27.14 13.67
CA ASP A 632 33.75 26.45 12.83
C ASP A 632 35.20 26.87 13.09
N GLU A 633 36.09 25.89 12.96
CA GLU A 633 37.53 26.07 12.84
C GLU A 633 38.00 25.67 11.44
N ILE A 634 38.60 26.61 10.71
CA ILE A 634 39.16 26.39 9.38
C ILE A 634 40.68 26.26 9.50
N ARG A 635 41.23 25.20 8.91
CA ARG A 635 42.68 24.97 8.79
C ARG A 635 43.09 24.81 7.34
N PHE A 636 44.19 25.45 6.98
CA PHE A 636 44.82 25.32 5.66
C PHE A 636 46.29 25.72 5.76
N SER A 637 47.08 25.40 4.74
CA SER A 637 48.45 25.89 4.61
C SER A 637 48.51 26.77 3.36
N ALA A 638 49.13 27.94 3.47
CA ALA A 638 49.24 28.86 2.36
C ALA A 638 50.64 29.47 2.25
N TYR A 639 51.05 29.79 1.03
CA TYR A 639 52.34 30.44 0.77
C TYR A 639 52.21 31.95 0.89
N PHE A 640 53.06 32.55 1.72
CA PHE A 640 53.14 34.00 1.89
C PHE A 640 54.45 34.50 1.29
N ALA A 641 54.38 35.40 0.32
CA ALA A 641 55.53 36.03 -0.32
C ALA A 641 55.89 37.33 0.41
N LYS A 642 57.06 37.41 1.05
CA LYS A 642 57.51 38.58 1.81
C LYS A 642 57.51 39.86 0.96
N ASP A 643 57.79 39.75 -0.33
CA ASP A 643 57.92 40.84 -1.28
C ASP A 643 56.64 41.14 -2.06
N ALA A 644 55.57 40.37 -1.86
CA ALA A 644 54.31 40.62 -2.54
C ALA A 644 53.58 41.84 -1.99
N THR A 645 53.07 42.68 -2.89
CA THR A 645 52.15 43.78 -2.58
C THR A 645 50.70 43.29 -2.71
N ASN A 646 49.91 43.43 -1.64
CA ASN A 646 48.48 43.12 -1.60
C ASN A 646 48.10 41.66 -1.98
N GLN A 647 48.89 40.69 -1.53
CA GLN A 647 48.55 39.27 -1.69
C GLN A 647 47.35 38.92 -0.79
N VAL A 648 46.19 38.64 -1.38
CA VAL A 648 45.04 38.03 -0.68
C VAL A 648 45.30 36.54 -0.54
N VAL A 649 45.55 36.09 0.68
CA VAL A 649 45.90 34.68 0.95
C VAL A 649 44.67 33.84 1.26
N PHE A 650 43.70 34.44 1.96
CA PHE A 650 42.44 33.79 2.27
C PHE A 650 41.30 34.80 2.35
N SER A 651 40.12 34.43 1.89
CA SER A 651 38.93 35.26 1.91
C SER A 651 37.69 34.41 2.18
N LEU A 652 36.89 34.84 3.16
CA LEU A 652 35.53 34.37 3.41
C LEU A 652 34.55 35.46 3.02
N ARG A 653 33.54 35.08 2.24
CA ARG A 653 32.45 35.98 1.85
C ARG A 653 31.11 35.38 2.23
N GLY A 654 30.17 36.23 2.66
CA GLY A 654 28.79 35.82 2.93
C GLY A 654 28.04 35.40 1.65
N ASN A 655 26.89 34.76 1.83
CA ASN A 655 26.03 34.22 0.77
C ASN A 655 25.51 35.28 -0.25
N LEU A 656 25.54 36.56 0.10
CA LEU A 656 25.07 37.67 -0.74
C LEU A 656 26.13 38.77 -0.78
N TYR A 657 26.54 39.16 -1.99
CA TYR A 657 27.58 40.17 -2.29
C TYR A 657 27.41 41.53 -1.59
N THR A 658 26.24 41.80 -1.02
CA THR A 658 25.89 43.09 -0.42
C THR A 658 26.31 43.24 1.04
N ASP A 659 26.65 42.16 1.74
CA ASP A 659 27.11 42.23 3.14
C ASP A 659 28.65 42.24 3.24
N SER A 660 29.26 43.24 2.60
CA SER A 660 30.71 43.47 2.63
C SER A 660 31.25 43.81 4.03
N ALA A 661 30.37 44.12 4.98
CA ALA A 661 30.73 44.37 6.38
C ALA A 661 31.16 43.09 7.11
N ASN A 662 30.75 41.91 6.64
CA ASN A 662 30.89 40.63 7.34
C ASN A 662 31.84 39.64 6.63
N ALA A 663 32.78 40.15 5.82
CA ALA A 663 33.82 39.34 5.19
C ALA A 663 35.07 39.21 6.09
N LEU A 664 35.81 38.11 5.95
CA LEU A 664 37.17 37.98 6.46
C LEU A 664 38.12 37.97 5.28
N VAL A 665 39.16 38.82 5.29
CA VAL A 665 40.24 38.78 4.31
C VAL A 665 41.58 38.76 5.03
N ILE A 666 42.42 37.76 4.74
CA ILE A 666 43.80 37.69 5.20
C ILE A 666 44.70 38.20 4.07
N ASN A 667 45.38 39.31 4.33
CA ASN A 667 46.25 39.98 3.39
C ASN A 667 47.70 39.94 3.85
N ASN A 668 48.60 39.88 2.87
CA ASN A 668 50.02 40.09 3.04
C ASN A 668 50.48 41.20 2.10
N SER A 669 51.11 42.22 2.65
CA SER A 669 51.71 43.30 1.88
C SER A 669 53.10 43.61 2.42
N LEU A 670 54.14 43.34 1.62
CA LEU A 670 55.55 43.48 1.98
C LEU A 670 55.92 42.77 3.30
N GLY A 671 55.32 41.59 3.54
CA GLY A 671 55.56 40.76 4.73
C GLY A 671 54.68 41.12 5.92
N VAL A 672 53.93 42.23 5.87
CA VAL A 672 52.98 42.61 6.94
C VAL A 672 51.68 41.84 6.74
N LEU A 673 51.36 40.99 7.72
CA LEU A 673 50.15 40.18 7.74
C LEU A 673 49.03 40.97 8.42
N THR A 674 47.89 41.08 7.75
CA THR A 674 46.70 41.73 8.28
C THR A 674 45.47 40.87 8.05
N MET A 675 44.50 40.97 8.95
CA MET A 675 43.14 40.52 8.69
C MET A 675 42.22 41.74 8.59
N VAL A 676 41.25 41.66 7.69
CA VAL A 676 40.11 42.59 7.64
C VAL A 676 38.87 41.80 8.02
N ALA A 677 38.24 42.16 9.12
CA ALA A 677 36.99 41.56 9.60
C ALA A 677 36.07 42.68 10.13
N GLY A 678 34.77 42.66 9.81
CA GLY A 678 33.87 43.73 10.28
C GLY A 678 34.14 45.10 9.63
N GLY A 679 34.89 45.15 8.52
CA GLY A 679 35.44 46.39 7.95
C GLY A 679 36.65 46.96 8.71
N VAL A 680 37.16 46.26 9.74
CA VAL A 680 38.29 46.70 10.56
C VAL A 680 39.55 45.91 10.20
N THR A 681 40.63 46.64 9.89
CA THR A 681 41.95 46.05 9.64
C THR A 681 42.71 45.84 10.96
N THR A 682 43.11 44.61 11.23
CA THR A 682 43.91 44.23 12.40
C THR A 682 45.24 43.63 11.97
N ASN A 683 46.35 44.06 12.57
CA ASN A 683 47.66 43.46 12.33
C ASN A 683 47.74 42.07 12.97
N ILE A 684 48.20 41.07 12.21
CA ILE A 684 48.44 39.70 12.70
C ILE A 684 49.91 39.55 13.12
N GLY A 685 50.83 40.03 12.27
CA GLY A 685 52.27 39.93 12.49
C GLY A 685 53.08 40.38 11.28
N THR A 686 54.40 40.15 11.29
CA THR A 686 55.30 40.48 10.17
C THR A 686 56.23 39.32 9.86
N LEU A 687 56.23 38.86 8.62
CA LEU A 687 57.12 37.81 8.13
C LEU A 687 58.51 38.33 7.83
N THR A 688 59.52 37.58 8.27
CA THR A 688 60.93 37.88 7.99
C THR A 688 61.42 37.24 6.69
N GLN A 689 60.73 36.21 6.17
CA GLN A 689 61.02 35.47 4.95
C GLN A 689 59.74 34.93 4.28
N SER A 690 59.79 34.66 2.97
CA SER A 690 58.70 33.99 2.25
C SER A 690 58.62 32.51 2.63
N GLY A 691 57.42 31.92 2.63
CA GLY A 691 57.25 30.50 2.93
C GLY A 691 55.80 30.05 3.12
N PHE A 692 55.59 28.74 3.22
CA PHE A 692 54.31 28.17 3.62
C PHE A 692 54.10 28.36 5.12
N GLN A 693 52.90 28.80 5.49
CA GLN A 693 52.46 28.95 6.88
C GLN A 693 51.19 28.15 7.11
N ASP A 694 51.11 27.47 8.24
CA ASP A 694 49.86 26.88 8.72
C ASP A 694 48.95 27.99 9.24
N CYS A 695 47.72 27.97 8.73
CA CYS A 695 46.72 28.97 9.04
C CYS A 695 45.56 28.31 9.79
N ARG A 696 45.10 28.95 10.86
CA ARG A 696 43.96 28.51 11.67
C ARG A 696 43.02 29.69 11.91
N ILE A 697 41.77 29.57 11.46
CA ILE A 697 40.72 30.57 11.64
C ILE A 697 39.64 29.95 12.53
N ILE A 698 39.19 30.67 13.55
CA ILE A 698 38.12 30.25 14.46
C ILE A 698 37.02 31.30 14.42
N LEU A 699 35.80 30.86 14.16
CA LEU A 699 34.58 31.68 14.18
C LEU A 699 33.87 31.46 15.52
N SER A 700 33.92 32.43 16.43
CA SER A 700 33.43 32.26 17.80
C SER A 700 31.96 32.67 17.97
N ASP A 701 31.28 32.06 18.93
CA ASP A 701 29.88 32.37 19.30
C ASP A 701 29.66 33.83 19.73
N ASP A 702 30.70 34.47 20.28
CA ASP A 702 30.69 35.88 20.69
C ASP A 702 30.93 36.87 19.55
N ARG A 703 30.87 36.38 18.29
CA ARG A 703 31.06 37.14 17.06
C ARG A 703 32.49 37.65 16.86
N THR A 704 33.47 37.08 17.54
CA THR A 704 34.89 37.32 17.25
C THR A 704 35.42 36.33 16.21
N ILE A 705 36.43 36.76 15.44
CA ILE A 705 37.19 35.89 14.54
C ILE A 705 38.64 35.88 15.01
N SER A 706 39.16 34.69 15.31
CA SER A 706 40.58 34.52 15.65
C SER A 706 41.33 33.92 14.46
N VAL A 707 42.42 34.56 14.04
CA VAL A 707 43.28 34.12 12.94
C VAL A 707 44.68 33.87 13.47
N ASN A 708 45.21 32.68 13.20
CA ASN A 708 46.61 32.32 13.43
C ASN A 708 47.29 32.05 12.08
N VAL A 709 48.49 32.59 11.90
CA VAL A 709 49.36 32.35 10.73
C VAL A 709 50.75 32.01 11.25
N GLY A 710 51.13 30.74 11.17
CA GLY A 710 52.35 30.24 11.80
C GLY A 710 52.38 30.53 13.30
N GLY A 711 53.37 31.29 13.77
CA GLY A 711 53.49 31.71 15.17
C GLY A 711 52.78 33.02 15.53
N PHE A 712 52.09 33.66 14.59
CA PHE A 712 51.38 34.92 14.79
C PHE A 712 49.88 34.71 14.99
N SER A 713 49.22 35.57 15.77
CA SER A 713 47.79 35.48 16.04
C SER A 713 47.14 36.85 16.23
N ALA A 714 45.91 37.02 15.75
CA ALA A 714 45.07 38.17 16.06
C ALA A 714 43.61 37.75 16.22
N THR A 715 42.85 38.49 17.03
CA THR A 715 41.41 38.31 17.21
C THR A 715 40.70 39.63 16.93
N SER A 716 39.62 39.57 16.15
CA SER A 716 38.84 40.76 15.82
C SER A 716 38.07 41.24 17.04
N THR A 717 37.67 42.52 17.05
CA THR A 717 36.55 42.93 17.91
C THR A 717 35.29 42.14 17.53
N ALA A 718 34.35 41.98 18.46
CA ALA A 718 33.07 41.35 18.17
C ALA A 718 32.36 42.09 17.03
N MET A 719 31.93 41.36 16.00
CA MET A 719 31.26 41.92 14.85
C MET A 719 29.83 42.37 15.20
N GLY A 720 29.33 43.38 14.49
CA GLY A 720 27.97 43.90 14.68
C GLY A 720 26.85 42.90 14.34
N ALA A 721 27.19 41.87 13.56
CA ALA A 721 26.33 40.78 13.12
C ALA A 721 27.11 39.46 13.17
N SER A 722 26.40 38.32 13.27
CA SER A 722 27.03 36.99 13.22
C SER A 722 27.41 36.60 11.78
N LEU A 723 28.19 35.53 11.63
CA LEU A 723 28.54 34.91 10.34
C LEU A 723 27.87 33.54 10.21
N PRO A 724 26.58 33.46 9.83
CA PRO A 724 25.88 32.19 9.80
C PRO A 724 26.32 31.27 8.67
N THR A 725 26.65 31.86 7.51
CA THR A 725 27.09 31.11 6.33
C THR A 725 28.08 31.95 5.53
N CYS A 726 29.31 31.46 5.41
CA CYS A 726 30.37 32.00 4.58
C CYS A 726 30.87 30.94 3.60
N TYR A 727 31.47 31.40 2.50
CA TYR A 727 32.12 30.57 1.50
C TYR A 727 33.58 30.96 1.36
N VAL A 728 34.44 29.97 1.11
CA VAL A 728 35.86 30.21 0.82
C VAL A 728 36.02 30.66 -0.63
N SER A 729 36.50 31.89 -0.81
CA SER A 729 36.83 32.47 -2.11
C SER A 729 38.34 32.58 -2.27
N SER A 730 39.08 31.51 -2.01
CA SER A 730 40.55 31.48 -2.12
C SER A 730 41.01 30.14 -2.66
N PRO A 731 42.08 30.12 -3.47
CA PRO A 731 42.56 28.89 -4.09
C PRO A 731 43.27 28.04 -3.02
N GLY A 732 42.99 26.74 -3.02
CA GLY A 732 43.69 25.77 -2.16
C GLY A 732 42.76 24.83 -1.40
N VAL A 733 43.38 23.86 -0.73
CA VAL A 733 42.69 22.85 0.10
C VAL A 733 42.63 23.35 1.55
N TYR A 734 41.46 23.23 2.15
CA TYR A 734 41.23 23.57 3.55
C TYR A 734 40.39 22.48 4.23
N SER A 735 40.51 22.38 5.55
CA SER A 735 39.64 21.55 6.38
C SER A 735 38.89 22.43 7.37
N VAL A 736 37.57 22.32 7.39
CA VAL A 736 36.71 22.86 8.44
C VAL A 736 36.50 21.76 9.49
N ARG A 737 36.56 22.14 10.75
CA ARG A 737 36.32 21.30 11.92
C ARG A 737 35.27 21.98 12.77
N LYS A 738 34.34 21.18 13.31
CA LYS A 738 33.27 21.63 14.20
C LYS A 738 33.54 21.15 15.62
N PRO A 739 33.09 21.92 16.63
CA PRO A 739 33.25 21.59 18.04
C PRO A 739 32.55 20.30 18.44
#